data_AF-A0A7T1ICJ8-F1
#
_entry.id   AF-A0A7T1ICJ8-F1
#
_cell.length_a   1.000
_cell.length_b   1.000
_cell.length_c   1.000
_cell.angle_alpha   90.00
_cell.angle_beta   90.00
_cell.angle_gamma   90.00
#
_symmetry.space_group_name_H-M   'P 1'
#
loop_
_entity.id
_entity.type
_entity.pdbx_description
1 polymer ?
#
loop_
_entity_poly.entity_id
_entity_poly.type
_entity_poly.pdbx_seq_one_letter_code
_entity_poly.pdbx_strand_id
1 'polypeptide(L)'
;MPCHPPLILVVGMHRSGTSLLGSLLQALGVELPGQLIAADQHNPEGYFEWQELVELQERLLIDLDRWWPSANGCLSLPQGWLQHPATRSVRGQLVDLLQPQLPRRNTPWAIKDPRTSRLLPLWLDVAAELGIPLRLLLAVRDPAEVVRSLIRRDGPITGMDLGRAQQLWWRHNLEPLKEAAAADLPWAVIDFGLWFSQPEAQLERLLAALPELRPSAEQRRCALALIRPEHRRSLAAAEPLVLHRQVCRLHRLLLTPGQRRWPAAEPPRALAAAAAAPPPPEQLATNPTTWPAWLEHWRYHPAPRYPGAAALSPESLISLCGMPHTSWQTHLWIQQLPIPQLGDCKLLDQTGNSHGLQLAAGTLGAQAGGLERFAINLELPPPERAEHWLNHLRSQQVVWDPDPARVCLLRALGLRAYWLDPKAAPNGWLDLGPKAVEAWGACLGLPQPSPCRCLCLGPGGAEWEHSLGAWEAQAGRAVFHYLPQLPLHGNETMDNARLLAAWLLSAASAAESVVALGDPCFALDAALTALLGGALRQFQQPFTPAELLAELQGCPVASASNPPSPDVDCLLNVEGAGPPHAAVVISLFNYANKIEQALESVAAQTLNDLELVVVDDASSDASAQVAQAWLESHAERFSQIKLLKHRANGGLAAARNTAFLHCVSEWAFVLDADNLLFPDAVSACLAQAQLAGPGAAVVHPLIEVIGDGRHGHDGRSLIGRLSWQRSAFLHGNVIDAMALVRRSAWQAVGGYTHIEGGWEDFDFWCKLIEADFYGVLCPRVLARYHTHSNSMTATSTARNWRPLSRCLQQRHPWLELPYAR
;
A
#
# COMPACT_ATOMS: atom_id res chain seq x y z
N MET A 1 -3.66 40.55 -33.46
CA MET A 1 -3.16 40.01 -32.17
C MET A 1 -2.22 38.87 -32.47
N PRO A 2 -1.08 38.71 -31.77
CA PRO A 2 -0.26 37.52 -31.96
C PRO A 2 -1.12 36.29 -31.64
N CYS A 3 -1.27 35.40 -32.62
CA CYS A 3 -2.06 34.18 -32.47
C CYS A 3 -1.24 33.21 -31.62
N HIS A 4 -1.73 32.84 -30.44
CA HIS A 4 -1.11 31.82 -29.61
C HIS A 4 -1.07 30.48 -30.37
N PRO A 5 -0.03 29.64 -30.17
CA PRO A 5 -0.03 28.30 -30.74
C PRO A 5 -1.23 27.49 -30.21
N PRO A 6 -1.76 26.55 -31.00
CA PRO A 6 -2.95 25.80 -30.60
C PRO A 6 -2.68 24.92 -29.39
N LEU A 7 -3.65 24.90 -28.47
CA LEU A 7 -3.71 23.95 -27.38
C LEU A 7 -4.49 22.70 -27.83
N ILE A 8 -3.83 21.55 -27.74
CA ILE A 8 -4.36 20.25 -28.12
C ILE A 8 -4.98 19.59 -26.88
N LEU A 9 -6.29 19.38 -26.89
CA LEU A 9 -6.98 18.63 -25.85
C LEU A 9 -7.06 17.17 -26.25
N VAL A 10 -6.36 16.30 -25.51
CA VAL A 10 -6.41 14.84 -25.68
C VAL A 10 -7.50 14.28 -24.76
N VAL A 11 -8.59 13.85 -25.37
CA VAL A 11 -9.82 13.41 -24.69
C VAL A 11 -10.19 11.97 -25.06
N GLY A 12 -11.19 11.43 -24.37
CA GLY A 12 -11.68 10.06 -24.53
C GLY A 12 -11.87 9.38 -23.19
N MET A 13 -12.54 8.22 -23.18
CA MET A 13 -12.75 7.48 -21.93
C MET A 13 -11.43 7.04 -21.31
N HIS A 14 -11.34 6.99 -19.98
CA HIS A 14 -10.22 6.36 -19.29
C HIS A 14 -9.92 4.98 -19.89
N ARG A 15 -8.64 4.61 -20.00
CA ARG A 15 -8.18 3.34 -20.61
C ARG A 15 -8.40 3.23 -22.14
N SER A 16 -8.78 4.31 -22.82
CA SER A 16 -8.89 4.33 -24.31
C SER A 16 -7.57 4.59 -25.04
N GLY A 17 -6.44 4.52 -24.34
CA GLY A 17 -5.12 4.79 -24.94
C GLY A 17 -4.74 6.28 -24.99
N THR A 18 -5.40 7.13 -24.22
CA THR A 18 -5.05 8.55 -24.09
C THR A 18 -3.62 8.75 -23.57
N SER A 19 -3.10 7.87 -22.70
CA SER A 19 -1.70 7.93 -22.24
C SER A 19 -0.70 7.60 -23.35
N LEU A 20 -0.97 6.56 -24.17
CA LEU A 20 -0.15 6.26 -25.35
C LEU A 20 -0.13 7.46 -26.29
N LEU A 21 -1.29 8.06 -26.58
CA LEU A 21 -1.37 9.27 -27.40
C LEU A 21 -0.60 10.45 -26.79
N GLY A 22 -0.66 10.63 -25.46
CA GLY A 22 0.14 11.62 -24.74
C GLY A 22 1.66 11.41 -24.94
N SER A 23 2.14 10.18 -24.76
CA SER A 23 3.55 9.82 -24.97
C SER A 23 4.02 10.06 -26.42
N LEU A 24 3.16 9.74 -27.40
CA LEU A 24 3.44 9.96 -28.82
C LEU A 24 3.54 11.45 -29.14
N LEU A 25 2.63 12.27 -28.62
CA LEU A 25 2.68 13.72 -28.80
C LEU A 25 3.97 14.32 -28.22
N GLN A 26 4.37 13.88 -27.02
CA GLN A 26 5.62 14.30 -26.41
C GLN A 26 6.85 13.92 -27.27
N ALA A 27 6.89 12.69 -27.78
CA ALA A 27 7.96 12.23 -28.66
C ALA A 27 8.01 12.99 -29.99
N LEU A 28 6.85 13.48 -30.46
CA LEU A 28 6.74 14.32 -31.66
C LEU A 28 7.07 15.81 -31.40
N GLY A 29 7.46 16.17 -30.17
CA GLY A 29 7.85 17.54 -29.80
C GLY A 29 6.71 18.44 -29.34
N VAL A 30 5.56 17.88 -28.97
CA VAL A 30 4.48 18.63 -28.31
C VAL A 30 4.77 18.72 -26.83
N GLU A 31 4.73 19.93 -26.29
CA GLU A 31 4.97 20.15 -24.86
C GLU A 31 3.74 19.75 -24.04
N LEU A 32 3.96 19.02 -22.94
CA LEU A 32 2.97 18.73 -21.91
C LEU A 32 3.39 19.52 -20.66
N PRO A 33 2.73 20.64 -20.33
CA PRO A 33 3.12 21.50 -19.23
C PRO A 33 2.83 20.88 -17.87
N GLY A 34 3.48 21.44 -16.84
CA GLY A 34 3.20 21.14 -15.45
C GLY A 34 3.84 19.85 -14.92
N GLN A 35 3.54 19.54 -13.65
CA GLN A 35 3.96 18.29 -13.05
C GLN A 35 3.04 17.16 -13.54
N LEU A 36 3.62 16.19 -14.27
CA LEU A 36 2.86 15.05 -14.78
C LEU A 36 2.70 13.97 -13.72
N ILE A 37 1.51 13.37 -13.63
CA ILE A 37 1.24 12.25 -12.73
C ILE A 37 2.16 11.06 -13.05
N ALA A 38 2.87 10.58 -12.01
CA ALA A 38 3.87 9.51 -12.10
C ALA A 38 3.28 8.15 -12.53
N ALA A 39 4.16 7.28 -13.00
CA ALA A 39 3.82 5.90 -13.34
C ALA A 39 3.44 5.07 -12.11
N ASP A 40 2.57 4.07 -12.30
CA ASP A 40 2.19 3.10 -11.29
C ASP A 40 2.04 1.69 -11.88
N GLN A 41 1.64 0.72 -11.05
CA GLN A 41 1.39 -0.66 -11.47
C GLN A 41 0.32 -0.80 -12.58
N HIS A 42 -0.56 0.18 -12.74
CA HIS A 42 -1.64 0.18 -13.72
C HIS A 42 -1.29 0.93 -15.01
N ASN A 43 -0.27 1.78 -14.98
CA ASN A 43 0.26 2.50 -16.12
C ASN A 43 1.77 2.78 -15.92
N PRO A 44 2.63 1.80 -16.25
CA PRO A 44 4.07 1.89 -16.01
C PRO A 44 4.79 3.00 -16.79
N GLU A 45 4.17 3.55 -17.82
CA GLU A 45 4.75 4.61 -18.68
C GLU A 45 4.36 6.02 -18.22
N GLY A 46 3.55 6.15 -17.15
CA GLY A 46 3.06 7.44 -16.65
C GLY A 46 1.73 7.86 -17.29
N TYR A 47 1.00 8.74 -16.62
CA TYR A 47 -0.35 9.13 -17.06
C TYR A 47 -0.35 10.29 -18.04
N PHE A 48 0.73 11.07 -18.15
CA PHE A 48 0.80 12.27 -19.02
C PHE A 48 -0.32 13.29 -18.73
N GLU A 49 -0.89 13.24 -17.54
CA GLU A 49 -1.91 14.15 -17.04
C GLU A 49 -1.23 15.19 -16.13
N TRP A 50 -1.52 16.48 -16.34
CA TRP A 50 -1.01 17.55 -15.49
C TRP A 50 -1.74 17.50 -14.14
N GLN A 51 -1.01 17.21 -13.06
CA GLN A 51 -1.54 16.92 -11.74
C GLN A 51 -2.47 18.02 -11.21
N GLU A 52 -2.04 19.28 -11.19
CA GLU A 52 -2.83 20.39 -10.67
C GLU A 52 -4.14 20.56 -11.45
N LEU A 53 -4.10 20.34 -12.76
CA LEU A 53 -5.28 20.41 -13.62
C LEU A 53 -6.24 19.25 -13.35
N VAL A 54 -5.73 18.02 -13.17
CA VAL A 54 -6.55 16.86 -12.77
C VAL A 54 -7.27 17.15 -11.46
N GLU A 55 -6.55 17.68 -10.47
CA GLU A 55 -7.12 18.02 -9.15
C GLU A 55 -8.26 19.04 -9.30
N LEU A 56 -8.09 20.08 -10.12
CA LEU A 56 -9.13 21.07 -10.41
C LEU A 56 -10.36 20.47 -11.10
N GLN A 57 -10.16 19.66 -12.14
CA GLN A 57 -11.24 19.03 -12.89
C GLN A 57 -11.98 17.96 -12.10
N GLU A 58 -11.26 17.16 -11.31
CA GLU A 58 -11.86 16.20 -10.39
C GLU A 58 -12.70 16.91 -9.36
N ARG A 59 -12.14 17.92 -8.68
CA ARG A 59 -12.87 18.72 -7.69
C ARG A 59 -14.15 19.28 -8.30
N LEU A 60 -14.11 19.81 -9.52
CA LEU A 60 -15.30 20.31 -10.19
C LEU A 60 -16.34 19.20 -10.43
N LEU A 61 -15.92 18.05 -10.95
CA LEU A 61 -16.82 16.93 -11.19
C LEU A 61 -17.39 16.40 -9.87
N ILE A 62 -16.65 16.45 -8.78
CA ILE A 62 -17.11 16.10 -7.43
C ILE A 62 -18.18 17.09 -6.96
N ASP A 63 -17.90 18.39 -7.05
CA ASP A 63 -18.80 19.46 -6.63
C ASP A 63 -20.11 19.47 -7.45
N LEU A 64 -20.06 19.00 -8.70
CA LEU A 64 -21.23 18.84 -9.57
C LEU A 64 -21.96 17.49 -9.39
N ASP A 65 -21.46 16.62 -8.52
CA ASP A 65 -21.94 15.24 -8.33
C ASP A 65 -21.89 14.41 -9.63
N ARG A 66 -20.79 14.56 -10.37
CA ARG A 66 -20.49 13.94 -11.69
C ARG A 66 -19.12 13.29 -11.75
N TRP A 67 -18.52 13.02 -10.60
CA TRP A 67 -17.28 12.27 -10.50
C TRP A 67 -17.46 10.89 -11.14
N TRP A 68 -16.65 10.57 -12.15
CA TRP A 68 -16.87 9.44 -13.05
C TRP A 68 -16.98 8.05 -12.35
N PRO A 69 -16.30 7.77 -11.22
CA PRO A 69 -16.50 6.55 -10.44
C PRO A 69 -17.71 6.57 -9.52
N SER A 70 -18.38 7.70 -9.31
CA SER A 70 -19.58 7.78 -8.47
C SER A 70 -20.81 7.22 -9.18
N ALA A 71 -21.84 6.85 -8.42
CA ALA A 71 -23.12 6.38 -8.96
C ALA A 71 -23.72 7.38 -9.97
N ASN A 72 -23.54 8.69 -9.72
CA ASN A 72 -24.06 9.78 -10.53
C ASN A 72 -23.07 10.24 -11.63
N GLY A 73 -21.86 9.67 -11.70
CA GLY A 73 -20.86 9.97 -12.74
C GLY A 73 -21.35 9.72 -14.17
N CYS A 74 -22.34 8.84 -14.33
CA CYS A 74 -22.98 8.53 -15.61
C CYS A 74 -24.08 9.51 -16.02
N LEU A 75 -24.43 10.50 -15.19
CA LEU A 75 -25.49 11.46 -15.47
C LEU A 75 -24.97 12.66 -16.29
N SER A 76 -25.86 13.37 -16.98
CA SER A 76 -25.54 14.64 -17.64
C SER A 76 -25.15 15.70 -16.62
N LEU A 77 -24.19 16.56 -16.96
CA LEU A 77 -23.87 17.73 -16.13
C LEU A 77 -25.15 18.53 -15.82
N PRO A 78 -25.33 19.06 -14.60
CA PRO A 78 -26.54 19.80 -14.22
C PRO A 78 -26.83 20.96 -15.18
N GLN A 79 -28.11 21.30 -15.35
CA GLN A 79 -28.48 22.49 -16.11
C GLN A 79 -27.87 23.74 -15.47
N GLY A 80 -27.27 24.62 -16.29
CA GLY A 80 -26.62 25.84 -15.81
C GLY A 80 -25.32 25.62 -15.03
N TRP A 81 -24.70 24.43 -15.13
CA TRP A 81 -23.47 24.12 -14.41
C TRP A 81 -22.32 25.08 -14.70
N LEU A 82 -22.24 25.69 -15.89
CA LEU A 82 -21.22 26.70 -16.20
C LEU A 82 -21.32 27.94 -15.29
N GLN A 83 -22.52 28.30 -14.86
CA GLN A 83 -22.76 29.43 -13.95
C GLN A 83 -22.63 29.04 -12.46
N HIS A 84 -22.49 27.75 -12.17
CA HIS A 84 -22.35 27.26 -10.80
C HIS A 84 -21.13 27.91 -10.11
N PRO A 85 -21.22 28.30 -8.82
CA PRO A 85 -20.11 28.91 -8.11
C PRO A 85 -18.80 28.09 -8.14
N ALA A 86 -18.89 26.77 -7.98
CA ALA A 86 -17.72 25.88 -8.07
C ALA A 86 -17.07 25.93 -9.46
N THR A 87 -17.89 25.99 -10.53
CA THR A 87 -17.39 26.12 -11.90
C THR A 87 -16.73 27.47 -12.12
N ARG A 88 -17.32 28.56 -11.63
CA ARG A 88 -16.69 29.90 -11.71
C ARG A 88 -15.34 29.95 -11.00
N SER A 89 -15.24 29.33 -9.83
CA SER A 89 -14.00 29.21 -9.07
C SER A 89 -12.94 28.40 -9.84
N VAL A 90 -13.30 27.20 -10.32
CA VAL A 90 -12.40 26.34 -11.11
C VAL A 90 -11.98 27.01 -12.42
N ARG A 91 -12.90 27.72 -13.09
CA ARG A 91 -12.62 28.50 -14.29
C ARG A 91 -11.53 29.54 -14.05
N GLY A 92 -11.66 30.33 -12.98
CA GLY A 92 -10.64 31.32 -12.60
C GLY A 92 -9.29 30.66 -12.35
N GLN A 93 -9.27 29.54 -11.62
CA GLN A 93 -8.04 28.81 -11.33
C GLN A 93 -7.41 28.17 -12.59
N LEU A 94 -8.21 27.72 -13.55
CA LEU A 94 -7.71 27.26 -14.85
C LEU A 94 -7.11 28.42 -15.65
N VAL A 95 -7.72 29.60 -15.62
CA VAL A 95 -7.16 30.81 -16.23
C VAL A 95 -5.83 31.17 -15.58
N ASP A 96 -5.77 31.22 -14.25
CA ASP A 96 -4.55 31.51 -13.48
C ASP A 96 -3.45 30.47 -13.71
N LEU A 97 -3.81 29.21 -13.96
CA LEU A 97 -2.86 28.14 -14.22
C LEU A 97 -2.29 28.20 -15.66
N LEU A 98 -3.13 28.56 -16.64
CA LEU A 98 -2.76 28.60 -18.05
C LEU A 98 -2.11 29.91 -18.46
N GLN A 99 -2.51 31.05 -17.87
CA GLN A 99 -2.01 32.36 -18.24
C GLN A 99 -0.47 32.48 -18.14
N PRO A 100 0.22 31.96 -17.09
CA PRO A 100 1.67 31.95 -17.00
C PRO A 100 2.35 31.09 -18.07
N GLN A 101 1.63 30.14 -18.67
CA GLN A 101 2.16 29.29 -19.74
C GLN A 101 2.20 30.01 -21.08
N LEU A 102 1.46 31.10 -21.28
CA LEU A 102 1.32 31.74 -22.60
C LEU A 102 2.53 32.56 -23.08
N PRO A 103 3.24 33.31 -22.23
CA PRO A 103 4.41 34.07 -22.66
C PRO A 103 5.49 33.16 -23.23
N ARG A 104 6.05 33.52 -24.40
CA ARG A 104 7.19 32.84 -25.05
C ARG A 104 6.92 31.46 -25.68
N ARG A 105 5.67 31.00 -25.78
CA ARG A 105 5.34 29.76 -26.51
C ARG A 105 5.33 29.97 -28.02
N ASN A 106 6.16 29.19 -28.73
CA ASN A 106 6.24 29.19 -30.19
C ASN A 106 5.84 27.85 -30.82
N THR A 107 5.49 26.84 -30.01
CA THR A 107 5.16 25.48 -30.44
C THR A 107 3.80 25.05 -29.90
N PRO A 108 3.10 24.13 -30.60
CA PRO A 108 1.90 23.49 -30.05
C PRO A 108 2.20 22.79 -28.73
N TRP A 109 1.17 22.71 -27.90
CA TRP A 109 1.22 22.13 -26.57
C TRP A 109 -0.07 21.37 -26.32
N ALA A 110 -0.04 20.40 -25.41
CA ALA A 110 -1.15 19.52 -25.17
C ALA A 110 -1.53 19.46 -23.69
N ILE A 111 -2.83 19.26 -23.46
CA ILE A 111 -3.37 18.82 -22.18
C ILE A 111 -4.07 17.51 -22.44
N LYS A 112 -3.62 16.47 -21.75
CA LYS A 112 -4.28 15.16 -21.74
C LYS A 112 -4.98 15.02 -20.40
N ASP A 113 -6.30 14.89 -20.45
CA ASP A 113 -7.12 14.47 -19.30
C ASP A 113 -8.46 13.91 -19.82
N PRO A 114 -8.81 12.64 -19.53
CA PRO A 114 -10.11 12.09 -19.85
C PRO A 114 -11.31 12.92 -19.35
N ARG A 115 -11.18 13.64 -18.23
CA ARG A 115 -12.23 14.48 -17.62
C ARG A 115 -12.58 15.68 -18.49
N THR A 116 -11.61 16.17 -19.26
CA THR A 116 -11.83 17.22 -20.27
C THR A 116 -12.89 16.82 -21.30
N SER A 117 -13.10 15.51 -21.54
CA SER A 117 -14.18 15.02 -22.41
C SER A 117 -15.56 15.52 -21.96
N ARG A 118 -15.79 15.57 -20.63
CA ARG A 118 -17.05 16.02 -20.04
C ARG A 118 -17.10 17.53 -19.87
N LEU A 119 -15.95 18.15 -19.62
CA LEU A 119 -15.81 19.56 -19.28
C LEU A 119 -15.49 20.45 -20.50
N LEU A 120 -15.59 19.94 -21.74
CA LEU A 120 -15.22 20.70 -22.94
C LEU A 120 -15.86 22.10 -23.04
N PRO A 121 -17.14 22.33 -22.64
CA PRO A 121 -17.70 23.69 -22.63
C PRO A 121 -16.95 24.68 -21.73
N LEU A 122 -16.43 24.23 -20.59
CA LEU A 122 -15.58 25.06 -19.72
C LEU A 122 -14.25 25.40 -20.39
N TRP A 123 -13.66 24.44 -21.12
CA TRP A 123 -12.43 24.67 -21.88
C TRP A 123 -12.61 25.66 -23.02
N LEU A 124 -13.77 25.63 -23.71
CA LEU A 124 -14.12 26.62 -24.72
C LEU A 124 -14.17 28.03 -24.10
N ASP A 125 -14.80 28.19 -22.93
CA ASP A 125 -14.89 29.48 -22.22
C ASP A 125 -13.52 30.00 -21.77
N VAL A 126 -12.67 29.13 -21.21
CA VAL A 126 -11.31 29.47 -20.74
C VAL A 126 -10.40 29.84 -21.93
N ALA A 127 -10.46 29.06 -23.01
CA ALA A 127 -9.65 29.32 -24.19
C ALA A 127 -10.07 30.60 -24.92
N ALA A 128 -11.37 30.90 -24.97
CA ALA A 128 -11.89 32.15 -25.53
C ALA A 128 -11.39 33.37 -24.74
N GLU A 129 -11.38 33.33 -23.40
CA GLU A 129 -10.85 34.40 -22.56
C GLU A 129 -9.35 34.62 -22.78
N LEU A 130 -8.58 33.53 -22.86
CA LEU A 130 -7.13 33.58 -23.03
C LEU A 130 -6.68 33.76 -24.49
N GLY A 131 -7.61 33.79 -25.46
CA GLY A 131 -7.29 33.89 -26.89
C GLY A 131 -6.52 32.68 -27.44
N ILE A 132 -6.72 31.49 -26.87
CA ILE A 132 -6.02 30.26 -27.25
C ILE A 132 -6.85 29.50 -28.30
N PRO A 133 -6.30 29.19 -29.50
CA PRO A 133 -6.98 28.30 -30.42
C PRO A 133 -6.97 26.86 -29.89
N LEU A 134 -8.13 26.21 -29.86
CA LEU A 134 -8.24 24.82 -29.40
C LEU A 134 -8.26 23.84 -30.58
N ARG A 135 -7.75 22.63 -30.33
CA ARG A 135 -7.96 21.46 -31.18
C ARG A 135 -8.21 20.22 -30.33
N LEU A 136 -9.12 19.36 -30.76
CA LEU A 136 -9.49 18.15 -30.05
C LEU A 136 -8.92 16.89 -30.69
N LEU A 137 -8.28 16.03 -29.90
CA LEU A 137 -7.93 14.67 -30.31
C LEU A 137 -8.70 13.67 -29.43
N LEU A 138 -9.63 12.94 -30.03
CA LEU A 138 -10.42 11.91 -29.35
C LEU A 138 -9.75 10.54 -29.53
N ALA A 139 -9.18 10.00 -28.46
CA ALA A 139 -8.68 8.62 -28.43
C ALA A 139 -9.84 7.64 -28.21
N VAL A 140 -10.06 6.75 -29.17
CA VAL A 140 -11.13 5.74 -29.13
C VAL A 140 -10.50 4.34 -29.09
N ARG A 141 -11.03 3.50 -28.21
CA ARG A 141 -10.67 2.09 -28.08
C ARG A 141 -11.93 1.25 -28.08
N ASP A 142 -11.77 -0.03 -28.44
CA ASP A 142 -12.84 -1.00 -28.38
C ASP A 142 -13.55 -0.98 -27.01
N PRO A 143 -14.87 -0.77 -26.98
CA PRO A 143 -15.63 -0.64 -25.74
C PRO A 143 -15.52 -1.86 -24.82
N ALA A 144 -15.36 -3.08 -25.37
CA ALA A 144 -15.27 -4.28 -24.55
C ALA A 144 -13.97 -4.29 -23.74
N GLU A 145 -12.88 -3.82 -24.34
CA GLU A 145 -11.57 -3.69 -23.68
C GLU A 145 -11.63 -2.64 -22.57
N VAL A 146 -12.23 -1.48 -22.85
CA VAL A 146 -12.38 -0.40 -21.87
C VAL A 146 -13.28 -0.81 -20.72
N VAL A 147 -14.48 -1.34 -21.01
CA VAL A 147 -15.45 -1.77 -20.00
C VAL A 147 -14.87 -2.83 -19.08
N ARG A 148 -14.20 -3.85 -19.63
CA ARG A 148 -13.54 -4.89 -18.84
C ARG A 148 -12.46 -4.31 -17.92
N SER A 149 -11.65 -3.37 -18.44
CA SER A 149 -10.61 -2.73 -17.64
C SER A 149 -11.17 -1.90 -16.50
N LEU A 150 -12.29 -1.19 -16.72
CA LEU A 150 -12.95 -0.38 -15.68
C LEU A 150 -13.56 -1.25 -14.59
N ILE A 151 -14.29 -2.31 -14.95
CA ILE A 151 -14.88 -3.23 -13.97
C ILE A 151 -13.78 -3.89 -13.13
N ARG A 152 -12.71 -4.38 -13.77
CA ARG A 152 -11.62 -5.05 -13.06
C ARG A 152 -10.92 -4.14 -12.05
N ARG A 153 -10.65 -2.89 -12.44
CA ARG A 153 -9.90 -1.94 -11.61
C ARG A 153 -10.79 -1.27 -10.56
N ASP A 154 -11.94 -0.78 -10.98
CA ASP A 154 -12.79 0.13 -10.19
C ASP A 154 -13.98 -0.60 -9.54
N GLY A 155 -14.31 -1.81 -9.99
CA GLY A 155 -15.43 -2.62 -9.48
C GLY A 155 -15.39 -2.84 -7.97
N PRO A 156 -14.27 -3.35 -7.41
CA PRO A 156 -14.14 -3.59 -5.97
C PRO A 156 -14.20 -2.32 -5.11
N ILE A 157 -13.85 -1.16 -5.69
CA ILE A 157 -13.66 0.09 -4.96
C ILE A 157 -14.91 0.97 -5.00
N THR A 158 -15.55 1.06 -6.17
CA THR A 158 -16.61 2.05 -6.44
C THR A 158 -17.91 1.40 -6.92
N GLY A 159 -18.01 0.07 -6.88
CA GLY A 159 -19.14 -0.69 -7.43
C GLY A 159 -19.31 -0.50 -8.94
N MET A 160 -18.22 -0.31 -9.67
CA MET A 160 -18.25 -0.18 -11.14
C MET A 160 -18.78 -1.46 -11.78
N ASP A 161 -19.93 -1.37 -12.45
CA ASP A 161 -20.60 -2.50 -13.11
C ASP A 161 -20.62 -2.36 -14.65
N LEU A 162 -21.16 -3.40 -15.30
CA LEU A 162 -21.31 -3.47 -16.75
C LEU A 162 -22.15 -2.33 -17.34
N GLY A 163 -23.22 -1.91 -16.66
CA GLY A 163 -24.12 -0.86 -17.14
C GLY A 163 -23.45 0.51 -17.06
N ARG A 164 -22.88 0.84 -15.90
CA ARG A 164 -22.19 2.10 -15.62
C ARG A 164 -20.96 2.27 -16.51
N ALA A 165 -20.13 1.24 -16.66
CA ALA A 165 -18.95 1.30 -17.52
C ALA A 165 -19.31 1.59 -19.00
N GLN A 166 -20.40 1.00 -19.51
CA GLN A 166 -20.90 1.28 -20.86
C GLN A 166 -21.45 2.70 -21.01
N GLN A 167 -22.16 3.21 -20.00
CA GLN A 167 -22.68 4.58 -19.99
C GLN A 167 -21.54 5.62 -19.94
N LEU A 168 -20.49 5.37 -19.15
CA LEU A 168 -19.31 6.22 -19.11
C LEU A 168 -18.60 6.25 -20.45
N TRP A 169 -18.34 5.07 -21.05
CA TRP A 169 -17.74 5.00 -22.37
C TRP A 169 -18.57 5.73 -23.43
N TRP A 170 -19.90 5.59 -23.40
CA TRP A 170 -20.81 6.29 -24.31
C TRP A 170 -20.64 7.82 -24.21
N ARG A 171 -20.70 8.37 -23.00
CA ARG A 171 -20.65 9.82 -22.77
C ARG A 171 -19.29 10.41 -23.09
N HIS A 172 -18.20 9.82 -22.60
CA HIS A 172 -16.85 10.35 -22.79
C HIS A 172 -16.41 10.37 -24.25
N ASN A 173 -17.08 9.62 -25.13
CA ASN A 173 -16.82 9.67 -26.57
C ASN A 173 -17.79 10.61 -27.32
N LEU A 174 -19.05 10.71 -26.90
CA LEU A 174 -20.05 11.52 -27.64
C LEU A 174 -20.18 12.97 -27.18
N GLU A 175 -20.11 13.24 -25.89
CA GLU A 175 -20.17 14.61 -25.36
C GLU A 175 -19.13 15.51 -26.03
N PRO A 176 -17.82 15.17 -26.05
CA PRO A 176 -16.83 16.08 -26.64
C PRO A 176 -17.00 16.26 -28.15
N LEU A 177 -17.48 15.26 -28.88
CA LEU A 177 -17.76 15.39 -30.32
C LEU A 177 -18.94 16.31 -30.62
N LYS A 178 -19.99 16.24 -29.79
CA LYS A 178 -21.16 17.12 -29.96
C LYS A 178 -20.82 18.56 -29.65
N GLU A 179 -20.10 18.79 -28.56
CA GLU A 179 -19.65 20.13 -28.17
C GLU A 179 -18.65 20.69 -29.20
N ALA A 180 -17.71 19.88 -29.67
CA ALA A 180 -16.79 20.28 -30.74
C ALA A 180 -17.53 20.64 -32.04
N ALA A 181 -18.53 19.86 -32.44
CA ALA A 181 -19.33 20.16 -33.63
C ALA A 181 -20.19 21.42 -33.46
N ALA A 182 -20.75 21.66 -32.26
CA ALA A 182 -21.54 22.85 -31.96
C ALA A 182 -20.69 24.14 -31.97
N ALA A 183 -19.43 24.03 -31.54
CA ALA A 183 -18.48 25.14 -31.49
C ALA A 183 -17.62 25.30 -32.77
N ASP A 184 -17.88 24.51 -33.81
CA ASP A 184 -17.03 24.40 -35.03
C ASP A 184 -15.53 24.19 -34.71
N LEU A 185 -15.26 23.45 -33.65
CA LEU A 185 -13.92 23.14 -33.16
C LEU A 185 -13.25 22.09 -34.05
N PRO A 186 -12.00 22.28 -34.51
CA PRO A 186 -11.26 21.25 -35.22
C PRO A 186 -11.04 20.02 -34.33
N TRP A 187 -11.38 18.82 -34.84
CA TRP A 187 -11.21 17.57 -34.11
C TRP A 187 -10.74 16.42 -35.01
N ALA A 188 -10.08 15.43 -34.40
CA ALA A 188 -9.76 14.17 -35.04
C ALA A 188 -9.97 12.98 -34.10
N VAL A 189 -10.45 11.86 -34.66
CA VAL A 189 -10.57 10.58 -33.94
C VAL A 189 -9.34 9.73 -34.23
N ILE A 190 -8.69 9.27 -33.16
CA ILE A 190 -7.51 8.43 -33.13
C ILE A 190 -7.91 7.05 -32.61
N ASP A 191 -7.89 6.05 -33.49
CA ASP A 191 -8.14 4.65 -33.15
C ASP A 191 -6.93 4.03 -32.45
N PHE A 192 -7.14 3.55 -31.23
CA PHE A 192 -6.13 2.85 -30.45
C PHE A 192 -5.65 1.56 -31.13
N GLY A 193 -6.54 0.82 -31.79
CA GLY A 193 -6.22 -0.45 -32.44
C GLY A 193 -5.30 -0.29 -33.66
N LEU A 194 -5.38 0.85 -34.35
CA LEU A 194 -4.57 1.14 -35.52
C LEU A 194 -3.10 1.40 -35.17
N TRP A 195 -2.78 1.85 -33.96
CA TRP A 195 -1.37 1.95 -33.53
C TRP A 195 -0.64 0.61 -33.64
N PHE A 196 -1.31 -0.50 -33.37
CA PHE A 196 -0.68 -1.82 -33.35
C PHE A 196 -0.83 -2.61 -34.64
N SER A 197 -1.76 -2.21 -35.51
CA SER A 197 -2.01 -2.91 -36.77
C SER A 197 -1.47 -2.15 -37.98
N GLN A 198 -1.43 -0.81 -37.93
CA GLN A 198 -0.99 0.08 -38.99
C GLN A 198 -0.32 1.35 -38.40
N PRO A 199 0.78 1.22 -37.63
CA PRO A 199 1.38 2.32 -36.86
C PRO A 199 1.75 3.54 -37.71
N GLU A 200 2.36 3.35 -38.87
CA GLU A 200 2.79 4.43 -39.76
C GLU A 200 1.60 5.18 -40.34
N ALA A 201 0.57 4.46 -40.79
CA ALA A 201 -0.64 5.08 -41.33
C ALA A 201 -1.39 5.88 -40.25
N GLN A 202 -1.42 5.35 -39.02
CA GLN A 202 -2.04 6.04 -37.89
C GLN A 202 -1.23 7.27 -37.47
N LEU A 203 0.10 7.22 -37.53
CA LEU A 203 0.96 8.38 -37.31
C LEU A 203 0.71 9.48 -38.36
N GLU A 204 0.64 9.13 -39.64
CA GLU A 204 0.33 10.12 -40.69
C GLU A 204 -1.07 10.73 -40.52
N ARG A 205 -2.05 9.95 -40.04
CA ARG A 205 -3.38 10.48 -39.68
C ARG A 205 -3.31 11.47 -38.51
N LEU A 206 -2.49 11.19 -37.50
CA LEU A 206 -2.25 12.11 -36.38
C LEU A 206 -1.59 13.42 -36.87
N LEU A 207 -0.58 13.33 -37.73
CA LEU A 207 0.10 14.50 -38.28
C LEU A 207 -0.80 15.32 -39.21
N ALA A 208 -1.66 14.67 -39.99
CA ALA A 208 -2.67 15.36 -40.80
C ALA A 208 -3.68 16.14 -39.95
N ALA A 209 -3.97 15.67 -38.74
CA ALA A 209 -4.79 16.40 -37.77
C ALA A 209 -4.04 17.54 -37.08
N LEU A 210 -2.71 17.58 -37.16
CA LEU A 210 -1.82 18.55 -36.52
C LEU A 210 -0.87 19.23 -37.53
N PRO A 211 -1.37 19.99 -38.52
CA PRO A 211 -0.53 20.63 -39.56
C PRO A 211 0.56 21.58 -39.05
N GLU A 212 0.44 22.08 -37.82
CA GLU A 212 1.45 22.93 -37.18
C GLU A 212 2.66 22.13 -36.70
N LEU A 213 2.51 20.82 -36.52
CA LEU A 213 3.56 19.93 -36.05
C LEU A 213 4.45 19.51 -37.23
N ARG A 214 5.74 19.84 -37.14
CA ARG A 214 6.76 19.47 -38.14
C ARG A 214 7.84 18.60 -37.50
N PRO A 215 7.52 17.34 -37.13
CA PRO A 215 8.46 16.50 -36.42
C PRO A 215 9.59 16.07 -37.36
N SER A 216 10.81 16.05 -36.83
CA SER A 216 11.98 15.52 -37.53
C SER A 216 11.84 14.01 -37.79
N ALA A 217 12.63 13.49 -38.72
CA ALA A 217 12.69 12.04 -38.96
C ALA A 217 13.04 11.26 -37.69
N GLU A 218 13.85 11.86 -36.79
CA GLU A 218 14.19 11.26 -35.51
C GLU A 218 12.99 11.21 -34.56
N GLN A 219 12.27 12.31 -34.41
CA GLN A 219 11.06 12.36 -33.57
C GLN A 219 10.00 11.36 -34.05
N ARG A 220 9.82 11.22 -35.36
CA ARG A 220 8.92 10.20 -35.93
C ARG A 220 9.36 8.78 -35.56
N ARG A 221 10.65 8.49 -35.65
CA ARG A 221 11.23 7.18 -35.29
C ARG A 221 11.06 6.88 -33.81
N CYS A 222 11.36 7.87 -32.95
CA CYS A 222 11.16 7.75 -31.50
C CYS A 222 9.69 7.50 -31.15
N ALA A 223 8.76 8.23 -31.78
CA ALA A 223 7.33 8.04 -31.56
C ALA A 223 6.89 6.61 -31.92
N LEU A 224 7.29 6.10 -33.10
CA LEU A 224 6.97 4.72 -33.51
C LEU A 224 7.56 3.67 -32.57
N ALA A 225 8.76 3.90 -32.02
CA ALA A 225 9.40 2.99 -31.08
C ALA A 225 8.68 2.86 -29.72
N LEU A 226 7.82 3.82 -29.35
CA LEU A 226 6.99 3.74 -28.14
C LEU A 226 5.83 2.74 -28.29
N ILE A 227 5.47 2.35 -29.52
CA ILE A 227 4.35 1.45 -29.77
C ILE A 227 4.79 0.00 -29.53
N ARG A 228 4.55 -0.49 -28.31
CA ARG A 228 4.93 -1.85 -27.90
C ARG A 228 3.73 -2.82 -28.02
N PRO A 229 3.76 -3.82 -28.93
CA PRO A 229 2.67 -4.80 -29.07
C PRO A 229 2.35 -5.53 -27.78
N GLU A 230 3.34 -5.66 -26.91
CA GLU A 230 3.27 -6.29 -25.58
C GLU A 230 2.29 -5.56 -24.65
N HIS A 231 2.16 -4.23 -24.81
CA HIS A 231 1.25 -3.40 -23.99
C HIS A 231 -0.22 -3.57 -24.42
N ARG A 232 -0.47 -4.22 -25.57
CA ARG A 232 -1.82 -4.67 -25.99
C ARG A 232 -2.23 -6.02 -25.38
N ARG A 233 -1.30 -6.76 -24.74
CA ARG A 233 -1.50 -8.15 -24.26
C ARG A 233 -2.45 -8.33 -23.06
N SER A 234 -3.11 -7.28 -22.57
CA SER A 234 -4.13 -7.37 -21.51
C SER A 234 -5.41 -8.16 -21.92
N LEU A 235 -5.38 -8.87 -23.06
CA LEU A 235 -6.53 -9.52 -23.70
C LEU A 235 -6.26 -10.95 -24.21
N ALA A 236 -5.30 -11.68 -23.63
CA ALA A 236 -5.25 -13.12 -23.85
C ALA A 236 -6.47 -13.78 -23.14
N ALA A 237 -7.39 -14.31 -23.94
CA ALA A 237 -8.46 -15.27 -23.58
C ALA A 237 -9.30 -14.95 -22.32
N ALA A 238 -10.13 -13.89 -22.37
CA ALA A 238 -11.24 -13.72 -21.45
C ALA A 238 -12.57 -13.91 -22.19
N GLU A 239 -13.58 -14.48 -21.52
CA GLU A 239 -14.92 -14.70 -22.06
C GLU A 239 -15.47 -13.44 -22.78
N PRO A 240 -16.18 -13.61 -23.91
CA PRO A 240 -16.73 -12.48 -24.67
C PRO A 240 -17.72 -11.69 -23.82
N LEU A 241 -17.43 -10.40 -23.63
CA LEU A 241 -18.26 -9.49 -22.85
C LEU A 241 -19.45 -9.03 -23.70
N VAL A 242 -20.67 -9.28 -23.24
CA VAL A 242 -21.90 -8.94 -23.98
C VAL A 242 -22.19 -7.45 -23.83
N LEU A 243 -21.78 -6.68 -24.83
CA LEU A 243 -22.07 -5.25 -24.92
C LEU A 243 -23.47 -5.00 -25.48
N HIS A 244 -24.06 -3.89 -25.09
CA HIS A 244 -25.32 -3.44 -25.65
C HIS A 244 -25.16 -3.06 -27.12
N ARG A 245 -26.12 -3.45 -27.96
CA ARG A 245 -26.09 -3.26 -29.43
C ARG A 245 -25.79 -1.82 -29.86
N GLN A 246 -26.27 -0.83 -29.12
CA GLN A 246 -26.05 0.57 -29.44
C GLN A 246 -24.60 1.02 -29.17
N VAL A 247 -23.95 0.47 -28.15
CA VAL A 247 -22.53 0.72 -27.85
C VAL A 247 -21.66 0.22 -29.00
N CYS A 248 -21.90 -1.02 -29.46
CA CYS A 248 -21.20 -1.59 -30.62
C CYS A 248 -21.46 -0.81 -31.93
N ARG A 249 -22.67 -0.24 -32.09
CA ARG A 249 -22.99 0.62 -33.24
C ARG A 249 -22.23 1.95 -33.16
N LEU A 250 -22.19 2.57 -31.98
CA LEU A 250 -21.47 3.82 -31.77
C LEU A 250 -19.97 3.65 -32.06
N HIS A 251 -19.33 2.58 -31.57
CA HIS A 251 -17.92 2.32 -31.84
C HIS A 251 -17.60 2.31 -33.35
N ARG A 252 -18.40 1.60 -34.14
CA ARG A 252 -18.26 1.58 -35.61
C ARG A 252 -18.44 2.96 -36.24
N LEU A 253 -19.38 3.76 -35.73
CA LEU A 253 -19.62 5.13 -36.22
C LEU A 253 -18.43 6.05 -35.92
N LEU A 254 -17.83 5.95 -34.72
CA LEU A 254 -16.66 6.75 -34.34
C LEU A 254 -15.47 6.52 -35.28
N LEU A 255 -15.32 5.29 -35.78
CA LEU A 255 -14.23 4.91 -36.70
C LEU A 255 -14.54 5.21 -38.18
N THR A 256 -15.75 5.67 -38.50
CA THR A 256 -16.14 5.96 -39.89
C THR A 256 -15.60 7.32 -40.34
N PRO A 257 -14.74 7.39 -41.38
CA PRO A 257 -14.21 8.66 -41.88
C PRO A 257 -15.32 9.62 -42.34
N GLY A 258 -15.17 10.91 -42.03
CA GLY A 258 -16.11 11.96 -42.47
C GLY A 258 -17.46 11.98 -41.75
N GLN A 259 -17.67 11.13 -40.74
CA GLN A 259 -18.90 11.12 -39.95
C GLN A 259 -19.09 12.45 -39.19
N ARG A 260 -20.23 13.12 -39.41
CA ARG A 260 -20.59 14.37 -38.70
C ARG A 260 -21.94 14.33 -37.98
N ARG A 261 -22.72 13.24 -38.12
CA ARG A 261 -24.02 13.08 -37.45
C ARG A 261 -23.93 12.06 -36.32
N TRP A 262 -24.20 12.49 -35.10
CA TRP A 262 -24.02 11.67 -33.90
C TRP A 262 -25.37 11.37 -33.21
N PRO A 263 -25.51 10.21 -32.53
CA PRO A 263 -26.66 9.96 -31.67
C PRO A 263 -26.68 10.91 -30.45
N ALA A 264 -27.73 10.83 -29.64
CA ALA A 264 -27.83 11.60 -28.40
C ALA A 264 -26.68 11.25 -27.43
N ALA A 265 -26.17 12.24 -26.72
CA ALA A 265 -25.18 12.04 -25.65
C ALA A 265 -25.79 11.29 -24.46
N GLU A 266 -27.10 11.38 -24.27
CA GLU A 266 -27.82 10.55 -23.31
C GLU A 266 -27.75 9.06 -23.71
N PRO A 267 -27.19 8.20 -22.84
CA PRO A 267 -27.17 6.76 -23.09
C PRO A 267 -28.59 6.19 -23.16
N PRO A 268 -28.80 5.12 -23.96
CA PRO A 268 -30.07 4.39 -23.96
C PRO A 268 -30.49 3.94 -22.55
N ARG A 269 -31.76 4.15 -22.17
CA ARG A 269 -32.29 3.71 -20.85
C ARG A 269 -32.03 2.24 -20.54
N ALA A 270 -31.98 1.38 -21.56
CA ALA A 270 -31.66 -0.04 -21.42
C ALA A 270 -30.23 -0.33 -20.92
N LEU A 271 -29.33 0.65 -20.91
CA LEU A 271 -27.99 0.56 -20.31
C LEU A 271 -27.99 0.82 -18.80
N ALA A 272 -29.08 1.35 -18.23
CA ALA A 272 -29.21 1.56 -16.79
C ALA A 272 -29.60 0.23 -16.13
N ALA A 273 -28.61 -0.57 -15.73
CA ALA A 273 -28.82 -1.69 -14.83
C ALA A 273 -28.93 -1.17 -13.38
N ALA A 274 -29.81 -1.79 -12.59
CA ALA A 274 -30.01 -1.47 -11.18
C ALA A 274 -28.82 -1.99 -10.35
N ALA A 275 -27.84 -1.14 -10.08
CA ALA A 275 -26.97 -1.36 -8.93
C ALA A 275 -27.84 -1.44 -7.67
N ALA A 276 -27.48 -2.29 -6.70
CA ALA A 276 -28.11 -2.25 -5.38
C ALA A 276 -27.92 -0.84 -4.83
N ALA A 277 -29.02 -0.09 -4.72
CA ALA A 277 -28.97 1.26 -4.20
C ALA A 277 -28.44 1.22 -2.76
N PRO A 278 -27.62 2.20 -2.34
CA PRO A 278 -27.32 2.35 -0.93
C PRO A 278 -28.63 2.51 -0.14
N PRO A 279 -28.66 2.14 1.16
CA PRO A 279 -29.87 2.23 1.97
C PRO A 279 -30.47 3.64 1.83
N PRO A 280 -31.79 3.75 1.62
CA PRO A 280 -32.42 5.04 1.38
C PRO A 280 -32.15 5.98 2.57
N PRO A 281 -32.04 7.30 2.32
CA PRO A 281 -31.86 8.32 3.36
C PRO A 281 -32.76 8.17 4.59
N GLU A 282 -34.02 7.76 4.38
CA GLU A 282 -35.00 7.50 5.42
C GLU A 282 -34.52 6.41 6.40
N GLN A 283 -33.92 5.34 5.88
CA GLN A 283 -33.37 4.26 6.69
C GLN A 283 -32.15 4.73 7.51
N LEU A 284 -31.30 5.58 6.93
CA LEU A 284 -30.12 6.13 7.62
C LEU A 284 -30.52 6.99 8.82
N ALA A 285 -31.60 7.77 8.69
CA ALA A 285 -32.09 8.62 9.76
C ALA A 285 -32.73 7.81 10.90
N THR A 286 -33.44 6.72 10.56
CA THR A 286 -34.13 5.88 11.55
C THR A 286 -33.26 4.79 12.18
N ASN A 287 -32.13 4.43 11.55
CA ASN A 287 -31.29 3.33 11.98
C ASN A 287 -29.78 3.66 11.87
N PRO A 288 -29.20 4.33 12.88
CA PRO A 288 -27.78 4.68 12.92
C PRO A 288 -26.81 3.49 12.85
N THR A 289 -27.27 2.27 13.18
CA THR A 289 -26.44 1.06 13.07
C THR A 289 -26.05 0.72 11.62
N THR A 290 -26.71 1.34 10.64
CA THR A 290 -26.38 1.21 9.21
C THR A 290 -25.26 2.15 8.75
N TRP A 291 -24.88 3.15 9.56
CA TRP A 291 -23.85 4.12 9.17
C TRP A 291 -22.49 3.49 8.88
N PRO A 292 -21.98 2.48 9.60
CA PRO A 292 -20.70 1.85 9.24
C PRO A 292 -20.70 1.23 7.83
N ALA A 293 -21.79 0.58 7.43
CA ALA A 293 -21.93 0.04 6.07
C ALA A 293 -21.99 1.14 5.01
N TRP A 294 -22.63 2.28 5.33
CA TRP A 294 -22.57 3.47 4.49
C TRP A 294 -21.14 4.00 4.38
N LEU A 295 -20.44 4.21 5.49
CA LEU A 295 -19.07 4.74 5.49
C LEU A 295 -18.12 3.82 4.72
N GLU A 296 -18.27 2.51 4.82
CA GLU A 296 -17.50 1.55 4.04
C GLU A 296 -17.77 1.73 2.53
N HIS A 297 -19.04 1.82 2.15
CA HIS A 297 -19.44 2.04 0.75
C HIS A 297 -18.88 3.35 0.19
N TRP A 298 -18.86 4.41 1.01
CA TRP A 298 -18.43 5.75 0.61
C TRP A 298 -16.98 6.09 0.99
N ARG A 299 -16.19 5.12 1.50
CA ARG A 299 -14.81 5.36 2.01
C ARG A 299 -13.90 6.01 0.97
N TYR A 300 -14.05 5.61 -0.28
CA TYR A 300 -13.25 6.10 -1.40
C TYR A 300 -14.00 7.11 -2.26
N HIS A 301 -15.14 7.59 -1.78
CA HIS A 301 -15.94 8.57 -2.49
C HIS A 301 -15.55 9.98 -2.03
N PRO A 302 -15.26 10.89 -2.96
CA PRO A 302 -14.99 12.27 -2.65
C PRO A 302 -16.26 12.99 -2.23
N ALA A 303 -16.07 14.07 -1.48
CA ALA A 303 -17.15 14.87 -0.93
C ALA A 303 -17.12 16.32 -1.44
N PRO A 304 -18.29 16.98 -1.54
CA PRO A 304 -18.39 18.34 -2.06
C PRO A 304 -17.69 19.34 -1.14
N ARG A 305 -17.03 20.33 -1.74
CA ARG A 305 -16.36 21.42 -1.01
C ARG A 305 -17.26 22.64 -0.89
N TYR A 306 -16.91 23.50 0.06
CA TYR A 306 -17.62 24.77 0.21
C TYR A 306 -17.37 25.66 -1.03
N PRO A 307 -18.41 26.23 -1.67
CA PRO A 307 -18.33 26.83 -3.01
C PRO A 307 -17.56 28.17 -3.12
N GLY A 308 -16.77 28.56 -2.11
CA GLY A 308 -16.02 29.82 -2.08
C GLY A 308 -15.39 30.09 -0.71
N ALA A 309 -15.12 31.36 -0.41
CA ALA A 309 -14.73 31.81 0.92
C ALA A 309 -16.00 32.10 1.76
N ALA A 310 -16.02 31.67 3.02
CA ALA A 310 -17.05 32.02 3.99
C ALA A 310 -16.68 33.30 4.73
N ALA A 311 -17.68 34.13 5.04
CA ALA A 311 -17.54 35.33 5.87
C ALA A 311 -18.19 35.10 7.24
N LEU A 312 -17.66 35.75 8.27
CA LEU A 312 -18.16 35.69 9.63
C LEU A 312 -19.16 36.81 9.91
N SER A 313 -20.14 36.52 10.77
CA SER A 313 -20.95 37.54 11.44
C SER A 313 -20.17 38.17 12.60
N PRO A 314 -20.57 39.36 13.11
CA PRO A 314 -19.85 40.08 14.16
C PRO A 314 -19.49 39.22 15.39
N GLU A 315 -20.39 38.32 15.77
CA GLU A 315 -20.20 37.35 16.85
C GLU A 315 -20.54 35.95 16.34
N SER A 316 -19.55 35.24 15.82
CA SER A 316 -19.73 33.91 15.25
C SER A 316 -19.43 32.84 16.28
N LEU A 317 -20.19 31.74 16.28
CA LEU A 317 -19.97 30.59 17.16
C LEU A 317 -19.58 29.35 16.34
N ILE A 318 -18.40 28.80 16.64
CA ILE A 318 -17.95 27.51 16.15
C ILE A 318 -18.36 26.43 17.15
N SER A 319 -19.11 25.43 16.69
CA SER A 319 -19.42 24.22 17.46
C SER A 319 -18.46 23.08 17.06
N LEU A 320 -17.79 22.47 18.02
CA LEU A 320 -16.83 21.39 17.80
C LEU A 320 -17.47 20.05 18.24
N CYS A 321 -17.73 19.15 17.29
CA CYS A 321 -18.32 17.84 17.57
C CYS A 321 -17.24 16.75 17.58
N GLY A 322 -17.09 16.04 18.71
CA GLY A 322 -16.06 15.02 18.92
C GLY A 322 -14.97 15.53 19.87
N MET A 323 -14.06 16.37 19.36
CA MET A 323 -12.93 16.90 20.14
C MET A 323 -13.19 18.30 20.73
N PRO A 324 -12.71 18.61 21.95
CA PRO A 324 -12.81 19.94 22.55
C PRO A 324 -11.79 20.93 21.96
N HIS A 325 -11.95 22.22 22.26
CA HIS A 325 -10.98 23.26 21.86
C HIS A 325 -9.64 23.18 22.62
N THR A 326 -9.56 22.39 23.70
CA THR A 326 -8.31 22.12 24.41
C THR A 326 -7.48 21.03 23.73
N SER A 327 -8.07 20.31 22.76
CA SER A 327 -7.32 19.41 21.88
C SER A 327 -6.59 20.24 20.83
N TRP A 328 -5.28 20.03 20.74
CA TRP A 328 -4.43 20.68 19.75
C TRP A 328 -4.81 20.28 18.31
N GLN A 329 -5.31 19.05 18.10
CA GLN A 329 -5.75 18.56 16.78
C GLN A 329 -6.88 19.43 16.20
N THR A 330 -7.78 19.91 17.07
CA THR A 330 -8.87 20.81 16.68
C THR A 330 -8.33 22.06 15.97
N HIS A 331 -7.22 22.64 16.46
CA HIS A 331 -6.67 23.86 15.89
C HIS A 331 -6.03 23.67 14.51
N LEU A 332 -5.50 22.47 14.22
CA LEU A 332 -5.05 22.14 12.87
C LEU A 332 -6.21 22.13 11.87
N TRP A 333 -7.39 21.67 12.28
CA TRP A 333 -8.59 21.72 11.44
C TRP A 333 -9.15 23.13 11.28
N ILE A 334 -9.15 23.93 12.35
CA ILE A 334 -9.59 25.33 12.28
C ILE A 334 -8.72 26.12 11.28
N GLN A 335 -7.41 25.87 11.22
CA GLN A 335 -6.48 26.47 10.24
C GLN A 335 -6.90 26.24 8.77
N GLN A 336 -7.63 25.15 8.49
CA GLN A 336 -8.02 24.73 7.15
C GLN A 336 -9.43 25.18 6.75
N LEU A 337 -10.16 25.86 7.65
CA LEU A 337 -11.48 26.40 7.32
C LEU A 337 -11.37 27.41 6.16
N PRO A 338 -12.30 27.40 5.19
CA PRO A 338 -12.33 28.32 4.06
C PRO A 338 -12.84 29.72 4.48
N ILE A 339 -12.36 30.22 5.61
CA ILE A 339 -12.69 31.51 6.20
C ILE A 339 -11.41 32.33 6.19
N PRO A 340 -11.15 33.15 5.15
CA PRO A 340 -9.93 33.94 5.08
C PRO A 340 -9.86 34.90 6.28
N GLN A 341 -8.64 35.24 6.72
CA GLN A 341 -8.40 36.19 7.82
C GLN A 341 -8.91 35.71 9.19
N LEU A 342 -9.07 34.40 9.37
CA LEU A 342 -9.42 33.83 10.69
C LEU A 342 -8.35 34.17 11.75
N GLY A 343 -7.09 34.35 11.32
CA GLY A 343 -6.00 34.84 12.18
C GLY A 343 -6.22 36.23 12.79
N ASP A 344 -7.03 37.08 12.16
CA ASP A 344 -7.31 38.45 12.62
C ASP A 344 -8.50 38.52 13.60
N CYS A 345 -9.17 37.39 13.84
CA CYS A 345 -10.33 37.32 14.73
C CYS A 345 -9.90 37.26 16.20
N LYS A 346 -10.66 37.93 17.07
CA LYS A 346 -10.45 37.84 18.52
C LYS A 346 -11.30 36.71 19.10
N LEU A 347 -10.68 35.88 19.93
CA LEU A 347 -11.39 34.91 20.76
C LEU A 347 -12.11 35.64 21.90
N LEU A 348 -13.41 35.40 22.03
CA LEU A 348 -14.22 35.94 23.13
C LEU A 348 -14.19 34.94 24.29
N ASP A 349 -13.92 35.45 25.49
CA ASP A 349 -13.81 34.63 26.71
C ASP A 349 -15.20 34.13 27.11
N GLN A 350 -15.48 32.83 26.92
CA GLN A 350 -16.74 32.21 27.32
C GLN A 350 -16.52 31.21 28.46
N THR A 351 -17.16 31.48 29.59
CA THR A 351 -17.27 30.60 30.76
C THR A 351 -18.43 29.62 30.58
N GLY A 352 -18.24 28.48 29.90
CA GLY A 352 -19.32 27.47 29.91
C GLY A 352 -19.15 26.10 29.24
N ASN A 353 -18.45 25.96 28.10
CA ASN A 353 -18.37 24.66 27.40
C ASN A 353 -17.10 24.51 26.54
N SER A 354 -16.37 23.40 26.70
CA SER A 354 -15.14 23.04 25.98
C SER A 354 -15.31 22.76 24.48
N HIS A 355 -16.54 22.69 23.99
CA HIS A 355 -16.87 22.40 22.59
C HIS A 355 -17.40 23.61 21.80
N GLY A 356 -17.32 24.82 22.36
CA GLY A 356 -17.72 26.06 21.69
C GLY A 356 -16.57 27.06 21.63
N LEU A 357 -16.37 27.69 20.46
CA LEU A 357 -15.46 28.83 20.31
C LEU A 357 -16.23 30.02 19.77
N GLN A 358 -16.30 31.10 20.56
CA GLN A 358 -16.92 32.35 20.12
C GLN A 358 -15.84 33.29 19.58
N LEU A 359 -16.09 33.82 18.38
CA LEU A 359 -15.18 34.70 17.67
C LEU A 359 -15.83 36.06 17.45
N ALA A 360 -15.07 37.11 17.72
CA ALA A 360 -15.36 38.46 17.26
C ALA A 360 -14.57 38.74 15.99
N ALA A 361 -15.29 39.03 14.89
CA ALA A 361 -14.67 39.51 13.67
C ALA A 361 -13.87 40.79 13.97
N GLY A 362 -12.60 40.85 13.56
CA GLY A 362 -11.75 42.01 13.79
C GLY A 362 -12.24 43.28 13.07
N THR A 363 -11.47 44.38 13.16
CA THR A 363 -11.79 45.69 12.56
C THR A 363 -11.92 45.70 11.02
N LEU A 364 -11.66 44.59 10.33
CA LEU A 364 -11.46 44.54 8.87
C LEU A 364 -12.56 43.84 8.04
N GLY A 365 -13.65 43.31 8.60
CA GLY A 365 -14.71 42.79 7.71
C GLY A 365 -15.79 41.91 8.32
N ALA A 366 -16.67 42.49 9.14
CA ALA A 366 -18.00 41.89 9.33
C ALA A 366 -18.84 42.18 8.08
N GLN A 367 -19.41 41.14 7.46
CA GLN A 367 -20.36 41.29 6.35
C GLN A 367 -21.78 40.97 6.83
N ALA A 368 -22.74 41.81 6.45
CA ALA A 368 -24.14 41.53 6.69
C ALA A 368 -24.53 40.21 5.99
N GLY A 369 -25.04 39.24 6.75
CA GLY A 369 -25.36 37.89 6.26
C GLY A 369 -24.23 36.86 6.35
N GLY A 370 -23.19 37.11 7.15
CA GLY A 370 -22.15 36.13 7.48
C GLY A 370 -22.66 34.92 8.27
N LEU A 371 -21.77 33.97 8.53
CA LEU A 371 -22.07 32.79 9.35
C LEU A 371 -22.13 33.19 10.83
N GLU A 372 -23.26 32.94 11.47
CA GLU A 372 -23.49 33.13 12.91
C GLU A 372 -23.18 31.84 13.68
N ARG A 373 -23.60 30.67 13.16
CA ARG A 373 -23.45 29.37 13.81
C ARG A 373 -23.07 28.29 12.80
N PHE A 374 -21.94 27.65 13.03
CA PHE A 374 -21.45 26.56 12.20
C PHE A 374 -20.71 25.52 13.03
N ALA A 375 -20.51 24.33 12.46
CA ALA A 375 -19.85 23.24 13.16
C ALA A 375 -18.68 22.62 12.38
N ILE A 376 -17.72 22.09 13.13
CA ILE A 376 -16.73 21.12 12.65
C ILE A 376 -17.08 19.77 13.27
N ASN A 377 -17.41 18.79 12.44
CA ASN A 377 -17.66 17.42 12.86
C ASN A 377 -16.40 16.59 12.71
N LEU A 378 -15.86 16.07 13.80
CA LEU A 378 -14.61 15.30 13.81
C LEU A 378 -14.85 13.81 14.06
N GLU A 379 -15.98 13.47 14.68
CA GLU A 379 -16.34 12.10 15.04
C GLU A 379 -17.84 11.84 14.86
N LEU A 380 -18.23 10.56 14.78
CA LEU A 380 -19.64 10.16 14.82
C LEU A 380 -20.04 9.81 16.26
N PRO A 381 -21.28 10.16 16.67
CA PRO A 381 -21.80 9.74 17.96
C PRO A 381 -22.08 8.23 17.96
N PRO A 382 -22.11 7.58 19.15
CA PRO A 382 -22.68 6.25 19.25
C PRO A 382 -24.19 6.29 18.91
N PRO A 383 -24.80 5.16 18.46
CA PRO A 383 -26.16 5.13 17.93
C PRO A 383 -27.22 5.76 18.84
N GLU A 384 -27.11 5.58 20.16
CA GLU A 384 -28.03 6.14 21.16
C GLU A 384 -27.97 7.67 21.29
N ARG A 385 -26.90 8.31 20.81
CA ARG A 385 -26.73 9.77 20.79
C ARG A 385 -26.96 10.39 19.41
N ALA A 386 -27.20 9.56 18.39
CA ALA A 386 -27.36 9.99 17.00
C ALA A 386 -28.46 11.04 16.82
N GLU A 387 -29.63 10.87 17.47
CA GLU A 387 -30.73 11.81 17.34
C GLU A 387 -30.40 13.19 17.92
N HIS A 388 -29.82 13.24 19.12
CA HIS A 388 -29.40 14.49 19.76
C HIS A 388 -28.33 15.21 18.92
N TRP A 389 -27.33 14.46 18.45
CA TRP A 389 -26.27 14.99 17.59
C TRP A 389 -26.82 15.51 16.26
N LEU A 390 -27.75 14.79 15.61
CA LEU A 390 -28.40 15.25 14.37
C LEU A 390 -29.19 16.53 14.59
N ASN A 391 -29.93 16.63 15.70
CA ASN A 391 -30.68 17.84 16.03
C ASN A 391 -29.75 19.04 16.27
N HIS A 392 -28.61 18.81 16.91
CA HIS A 392 -27.57 19.82 17.05
C HIS A 392 -27.03 20.27 15.69
N LEU A 393 -26.63 19.35 14.81
CA LEU A 393 -26.09 19.69 13.49
C LEU A 393 -27.12 20.37 12.57
N ARG A 394 -28.41 20.02 12.68
CA ARG A 394 -29.50 20.71 11.96
C ARG A 394 -29.66 22.17 12.38
N SER A 395 -29.22 22.54 13.59
CA SER A 395 -29.25 23.93 14.05
C SER A 395 -28.13 24.80 13.48
N GLN A 396 -27.17 24.19 12.78
CA GLN A 396 -26.00 24.87 12.21
C GLN A 396 -26.27 25.31 10.77
N GLN A 397 -25.75 26.47 10.36
CA GLN A 397 -25.88 26.95 8.98
C GLN A 397 -25.06 26.09 8.00
N VAL A 398 -23.91 25.61 8.47
CA VAL A 398 -22.91 24.82 7.72
C VAL A 398 -22.22 23.84 8.66
N VAL A 399 -21.93 22.65 8.17
CA VAL A 399 -21.10 21.65 8.85
C VAL A 399 -19.88 21.32 7.98
N TRP A 400 -18.69 21.42 8.56
CA TRP A 400 -17.46 20.92 7.93
C TRP A 400 -17.06 19.60 8.56
N ASP A 401 -16.58 18.66 7.74
CA ASP A 401 -16.05 17.38 8.22
C ASP A 401 -14.82 17.00 7.38
N PRO A 402 -13.70 16.58 8.00
CA PRO A 402 -12.51 16.18 7.26
C PRO A 402 -12.63 14.82 6.57
N ASP A 403 -13.61 13.98 6.91
CA ASP A 403 -13.84 12.68 6.30
C ASP A 403 -14.89 12.76 5.18
N PRO A 404 -14.50 12.52 3.92
CA PRO A 404 -15.42 12.55 2.79
C PRO A 404 -16.64 11.63 2.91
N ALA A 405 -16.47 10.44 3.51
CA ALA A 405 -17.56 9.48 3.65
C ALA A 405 -18.60 9.99 4.66
N ARG A 406 -18.15 10.63 5.75
CA ARG A 406 -19.04 11.29 6.71
C ARG A 406 -19.74 12.48 6.11
N VAL A 407 -19.09 13.29 5.28
CA VAL A 407 -19.78 14.36 4.54
C VAL A 407 -20.91 13.78 3.68
N CYS A 408 -20.66 12.68 2.96
CA CYS A 408 -21.69 12.02 2.15
C CYS A 408 -22.87 11.54 3.01
N LEU A 409 -22.59 10.96 4.19
CA LEU A 409 -23.60 10.56 5.17
C LEU A 409 -24.43 11.76 5.66
N LEU A 410 -23.77 12.82 6.11
CA LEU A 410 -24.42 14.03 6.63
C LEU A 410 -25.36 14.65 5.57
N ARG A 411 -24.92 14.70 4.31
CA ARG A 411 -25.76 15.19 3.21
C ARG A 411 -26.93 14.28 2.90
N ALA A 412 -26.74 12.96 2.95
CA ALA A 412 -27.85 12.01 2.82
C ALA A 412 -28.88 12.19 3.95
N LEU A 413 -28.43 12.60 5.14
CA LEU A 413 -29.29 12.94 6.29
C LEU A 413 -29.91 14.35 6.21
N GLY A 414 -29.70 15.07 5.10
CA GLY A 414 -30.29 16.38 4.81
C GLY A 414 -29.51 17.58 5.34
N LEU A 415 -28.27 17.41 5.81
CA LEU A 415 -27.45 18.49 6.36
C LEU A 415 -26.64 19.22 5.27
N ARG A 416 -26.35 20.50 5.51
CA ARG A 416 -25.46 21.32 4.67
C ARG A 416 -23.99 21.04 5.03
N ALA A 417 -23.54 19.83 4.71
CA ALA A 417 -22.19 19.38 5.00
C ALA A 417 -21.23 19.54 3.81
N TYR A 418 -19.99 19.93 4.12
CA TYR A 418 -18.90 20.11 3.15
C TYR A 418 -17.60 19.54 3.68
N TRP A 419 -16.77 19.08 2.75
CA TRP A 419 -15.45 18.55 3.06
C TRP A 419 -14.48 19.64 3.48
N LEU A 420 -13.79 19.40 4.59
CA LEU A 420 -12.67 20.20 5.08
C LEU A 420 -11.38 19.64 4.51
N ASP A 421 -10.85 20.27 3.46
CA ASP A 421 -9.63 19.82 2.79
C ASP A 421 -8.40 20.13 3.65
N PRO A 422 -7.65 19.12 4.15
CA PRO A 422 -6.43 19.34 4.93
C PRO A 422 -5.32 20.05 4.12
N LYS A 423 -5.41 20.05 2.78
CA LYS A 423 -4.47 20.72 1.89
C LYS A 423 -4.91 22.13 1.47
N ALA A 424 -5.98 22.66 2.06
CA ALA A 424 -6.42 24.01 1.77
C ALA A 424 -5.34 25.05 2.14
N ALA A 425 -5.45 26.24 1.54
CA ALA A 425 -4.57 27.34 1.93
C ALA A 425 -4.84 27.72 3.40
N PRO A 426 -3.80 27.92 4.22
CA PRO A 426 -3.98 28.29 5.62
C PRO A 426 -4.72 29.62 5.76
N ASN A 427 -5.64 29.70 6.71
CA ASN A 427 -6.42 30.92 6.96
C ASN A 427 -5.82 31.90 7.99
N GLY A 428 -4.60 31.60 8.47
CA GLY A 428 -3.87 32.41 9.44
C GLY A 428 -4.20 32.12 10.91
N TRP A 429 -5.10 31.18 11.22
CA TRP A 429 -5.43 30.81 12.60
C TRP A 429 -4.20 30.43 13.46
N LEU A 430 -3.15 29.86 12.90
CA LEU A 430 -1.92 29.48 13.60
C LEU A 430 -0.75 30.43 13.34
N ASP A 431 -0.98 31.55 12.65
CA ASP A 431 0.04 32.58 12.43
C ASP A 431 0.18 33.48 13.66
N LEU A 432 0.88 32.97 14.67
CA LEU A 432 1.09 33.69 15.94
C LEU A 432 2.26 34.70 15.87
N GLY A 433 2.87 34.87 14.69
CA GLY A 433 4.00 35.78 14.44
C GLY A 433 5.39 35.25 14.87
N PRO A 434 6.48 35.83 14.34
CA PRO A 434 7.84 35.30 14.49
C PRO A 434 8.40 35.34 15.92
N LYS A 435 8.01 36.34 16.72
CA LYS A 435 8.41 36.41 18.15
C LYS A 435 7.76 35.32 19.00
N ALA A 436 6.63 34.76 18.53
CA ALA A 436 5.99 33.67 19.23
C ALA A 436 6.77 32.37 18.99
N VAL A 437 7.32 32.13 17.78
CA VAL A 437 8.10 30.93 17.43
C VAL A 437 9.24 30.64 18.41
N GLU A 438 10.01 31.67 18.78
CA GLU A 438 11.11 31.54 19.76
C GLU A 438 10.60 31.20 21.18
N ALA A 439 9.40 31.66 21.52
CA ALA A 439 8.76 31.42 22.81
C ALA A 439 8.03 30.06 22.89
N TRP A 440 7.56 29.49 21.76
CA TRP A 440 6.75 28.26 21.73
C TRP A 440 7.46 27.08 22.39
N GLY A 441 8.71 26.82 21.99
CA GLY A 441 9.51 25.73 22.54
C GLY A 441 9.76 25.90 24.04
N ALA A 442 10.07 27.12 24.48
CA ALA A 442 10.26 27.43 25.89
C ALA A 442 8.98 27.25 26.73
N CYS A 443 7.82 27.67 26.21
CA CYS A 443 6.53 27.52 26.89
C CYS A 443 6.09 26.06 27.00
N LEU A 444 6.37 25.23 26.00
CA LEU A 444 5.96 23.82 25.94
C LEU A 444 7.03 22.85 26.47
N GLY A 445 8.25 23.33 26.78
CA GLY A 445 9.39 22.47 27.10
C GLY A 445 9.90 21.67 25.90
N LEU A 446 9.64 22.14 24.67
CA LEU A 446 10.03 21.50 23.41
C LEU A 446 11.25 22.20 22.79
N PRO A 447 12.14 21.47 22.10
CA PRO A 447 13.25 22.09 21.39
C PRO A 447 12.76 22.98 20.23
N GLN A 448 13.61 23.90 19.79
CA GLN A 448 13.31 24.71 18.62
C GLN A 448 13.33 23.84 17.34
N PRO A 449 12.33 23.95 16.45
CA PRO A 449 12.34 23.27 15.16
C PRO A 449 13.59 23.62 14.34
N SER A 450 14.30 22.60 13.85
CA SER A 450 15.49 22.76 13.00
C SER A 450 15.48 21.73 11.86
N PRO A 451 16.19 22.00 10.74
CA PRO A 451 16.25 21.06 9.63
C PRO A 451 16.75 19.69 10.05
N CYS A 452 16.01 18.63 9.72
CA CYS A 452 16.36 17.25 10.01
C CYS A 452 15.97 16.30 8.88
N ARG A 453 16.59 15.12 8.80
CA ARG A 453 16.13 14.10 7.83
C ARG A 453 14.82 13.47 8.26
N CYS A 454 14.65 13.22 9.56
CA CYS A 454 13.47 12.54 10.05
C CYS A 454 13.00 13.10 11.40
N LEU A 455 11.74 13.55 11.44
CA LEU A 455 11.02 13.87 12.68
C LEU A 455 10.38 12.60 13.23
N CYS A 456 10.82 12.12 14.38
CA CYS A 456 10.35 10.90 15.02
C CYS A 456 9.43 11.24 16.21
N LEU A 457 8.15 10.84 16.13
CA LEU A 457 7.12 11.12 17.13
C LEU A 457 6.71 9.85 17.87
N GLY A 458 6.67 9.89 19.20
CA GLY A 458 6.27 8.77 20.05
C GLY A 458 7.44 7.91 20.54
N PRO A 459 7.18 6.96 21.46
CA PRO A 459 8.24 6.19 22.09
C PRO A 459 8.88 5.21 21.12
N GLY A 460 10.20 5.27 21.00
CA GLY A 460 11.00 4.30 20.27
C GLY A 460 11.15 2.94 20.98
N GLY A 461 10.79 2.85 22.25
CA GLY A 461 11.06 1.66 23.06
C GLY A 461 12.54 1.53 23.45
N ALA A 462 12.82 0.60 24.37
CA ALA A 462 14.11 0.54 25.06
C ALA A 462 15.31 0.28 24.11
N GLU A 463 15.11 -0.53 23.06
CA GLU A 463 16.17 -0.88 22.11
C GLU A 463 16.53 0.29 21.19
N TRP A 464 15.51 1.00 20.66
CA TRP A 464 15.70 2.24 19.91
C TRP A 464 16.42 3.29 20.76
N GLU A 465 15.95 3.53 21.99
CA GLU A 465 16.50 4.57 22.86
C GLU A 465 17.94 4.29 23.28
N HIS A 466 18.26 3.03 23.58
CA HIS A 466 19.62 2.61 23.90
C HIS A 466 20.56 2.79 22.70
N SER A 467 20.13 2.37 21.50
CA SER A 467 20.93 2.47 20.28
C SER A 467 21.07 3.91 19.77
N LEU A 468 20.07 4.78 20.00
CA LEU A 468 20.11 6.19 19.62
C LEU A 468 21.29 6.93 20.24
N GLY A 469 21.55 6.73 21.54
CA GLY A 469 22.70 7.36 22.21
C GLY A 469 24.05 6.94 21.62
N ALA A 470 24.20 5.65 21.30
CA ALA A 470 25.42 5.13 20.65
C ALA A 470 25.56 5.61 19.21
N TRP A 471 24.44 5.72 18.49
CA TRP A 471 24.37 6.13 17.09
C TRP A 471 24.64 7.63 16.92
N GLU A 472 24.06 8.50 17.76
CA GLU A 472 24.31 9.95 17.73
C GLU A 472 25.77 10.30 17.97
N ALA A 473 26.47 9.50 18.79
CA ALA A 473 27.91 9.65 19.03
C ALA A 473 28.76 9.35 17.78
N GLN A 474 28.26 8.55 16.83
CA GLN A 474 28.97 8.16 15.61
C GLN A 474 28.58 8.99 14.37
N ALA A 475 27.31 9.38 14.24
CA ALA A 475 26.77 9.97 13.00
C ALA A 475 26.49 11.49 13.06
N GLY A 476 26.59 12.11 14.24
CA GLY A 476 26.25 13.53 14.45
C GLY A 476 24.75 13.81 14.55
N ARG A 477 24.38 14.79 15.37
CA ARG A 477 23.00 15.08 15.85
C ARG A 477 21.96 15.56 14.81
N ALA A 478 22.30 15.66 13.52
CA ALA A 478 21.47 16.38 12.53
C ALA A 478 20.45 15.51 11.77
N VAL A 479 20.40 14.19 12.01
CA VAL A 479 19.59 13.26 11.21
C VAL A 479 18.18 13.08 11.78
N PHE A 480 18.05 12.89 13.09
CA PHE A 480 16.76 12.66 13.75
C PHE A 480 16.37 13.83 14.66
N HIS A 481 15.09 14.19 14.64
CA HIS A 481 14.47 15.01 15.68
C HIS A 481 13.50 14.11 16.47
N TYR A 482 13.90 13.64 17.65
CA TYR A 482 13.16 12.63 18.42
C TYR A 482 12.32 13.25 19.55
N LEU A 483 11.02 12.94 19.55
CA LEU A 483 10.06 13.35 20.58
C LEU A 483 9.35 12.10 21.17
N PRO A 484 9.91 11.49 22.23
CA PRO A 484 9.32 10.28 22.84
C PRO A 484 7.90 10.52 23.38
N GLN A 485 7.62 11.74 23.85
CA GLN A 485 6.34 12.14 24.41
C GLN A 485 6.04 13.59 24.03
N LEU A 486 4.80 13.86 23.61
CA LEU A 486 4.29 15.22 23.48
C LEU A 486 3.75 15.68 24.86
N PRO A 487 3.85 16.98 25.20
CA PRO A 487 3.31 17.52 26.45
C PRO A 487 1.77 17.59 26.40
N LEU A 488 1.12 16.42 26.34
CA LEU A 488 -0.32 16.26 26.18
C LEU A 488 -1.07 16.28 27.52
N HIS A 489 -0.37 16.14 28.65
CA HIS A 489 -1.00 16.03 29.96
C HIS A 489 -0.61 17.20 30.88
N GLY A 490 -1.64 17.83 31.48
CA GLY A 490 -1.47 18.67 32.68
C GLY A 490 -1.41 20.18 32.48
N ASN A 491 -1.55 20.71 31.27
CA ASN A 491 -1.55 22.16 30.98
C ASN A 491 -2.49 22.52 29.81
N GLU A 492 -3.70 21.98 29.79
CA GLU A 492 -4.66 22.10 28.69
C GLU A 492 -5.43 23.43 28.68
N THR A 493 -4.71 24.54 28.53
CA THR A 493 -5.34 25.78 28.07
C THR A 493 -5.50 25.73 26.56
N MET A 494 -6.52 26.43 26.04
CA MET A 494 -6.67 26.65 24.60
C MET A 494 -5.39 27.24 23.98
N ASP A 495 -4.69 28.13 24.69
CA ASP A 495 -3.46 28.74 24.20
C ASP A 495 -2.34 27.71 24.03
N ASN A 496 -2.13 26.81 25.01
CA ASN A 496 -1.11 25.77 24.90
C ASN A 496 -1.43 24.77 23.78
N ALA A 497 -2.71 24.43 23.60
CA ALA A 497 -3.15 23.56 22.52
C ALA A 497 -2.87 24.19 21.14
N ARG A 498 -3.16 25.48 20.98
CA ARG A 498 -2.88 26.24 19.76
C ARG A 498 -1.36 26.38 19.51
N LEU A 499 -0.58 26.62 20.55
CA LEU A 499 0.89 26.69 20.48
C LEU A 499 1.51 25.36 20.05
N LEU A 500 1.04 24.23 20.62
CA LEU A 500 1.52 22.90 20.25
C LEU A 500 1.21 22.57 18.80
N ALA A 501 0.00 22.91 18.32
CA ALA A 501 -0.38 22.74 16.92
C ALA A 501 0.53 23.55 15.96
N ALA A 502 0.83 24.81 16.31
CA ALA A 502 1.74 25.66 15.53
C ALA A 502 3.17 25.10 15.51
N TRP A 503 3.68 24.63 16.65
CA TRP A 503 5.01 24.02 16.76
C TRP A 503 5.12 22.76 15.90
N LEU A 504 4.13 21.87 15.92
CA LEU A 504 4.13 20.63 15.14
C LEU A 504 4.18 20.88 13.63
N LEU A 505 3.42 21.87 13.13
CA LEU A 505 3.48 22.26 11.71
C LEU A 505 4.87 22.80 11.33
N SER A 506 5.47 23.62 12.20
CA SER A 506 6.81 24.15 11.97
C SER A 506 7.87 23.03 11.93
N ALA A 507 7.84 22.10 12.90
CA ALA A 507 8.75 20.95 12.94
C ALA A 507 8.60 20.03 11.72
N ALA A 508 7.36 19.71 11.31
CA ALA A 508 7.11 18.89 10.14
C ALA A 508 7.61 19.56 8.84
N SER A 509 7.48 20.89 8.72
CA SER A 509 7.98 21.63 7.55
C SER A 509 9.51 21.66 7.43
N ALA A 510 10.22 21.40 8.53
CA ALA A 510 11.67 21.36 8.58
C ALA A 510 12.26 19.95 8.40
N ALA A 511 11.43 18.91 8.21
CA ALA A 511 11.88 17.52 8.09
C ALA A 511 11.76 16.97 6.66
N GLU A 512 12.70 16.13 6.20
CA GLU A 512 12.54 15.38 4.93
C GLU A 512 11.45 14.28 5.05
N SER A 513 11.22 13.76 6.25
CA SER A 513 10.23 12.72 6.53
C SER A 513 9.71 12.82 7.97
N VAL A 514 8.45 12.42 8.18
CA VAL A 514 7.84 12.32 9.52
C VAL A 514 7.54 10.86 9.80
N VAL A 515 7.93 10.38 10.97
CA VAL A 515 7.84 8.98 11.39
C VAL A 515 7.15 8.90 12.75
N ALA A 516 6.17 7.98 12.85
CA ALA A 516 5.56 7.61 14.12
C ALA A 516 6.23 6.35 14.66
N LEU A 517 6.70 6.41 15.92
CA LEU A 517 7.35 5.31 16.63
C LEU A 517 6.38 4.71 17.67
N GLY A 518 6.32 3.37 17.76
CA GLY A 518 5.58 2.66 18.82
C GLY A 518 4.11 2.34 18.49
N ASP A 519 3.43 1.72 19.46
CA ASP A 519 2.00 1.35 19.36
C ASP A 519 1.10 2.62 19.38
N PRO A 520 -0.07 2.62 18.71
CA PRO A 520 -0.85 3.81 18.38
C PRO A 520 -1.62 4.39 19.58
N CYS A 521 -1.06 4.35 20.79
CA CYS A 521 -1.48 5.29 21.84
C CYS A 521 -1.18 6.74 21.41
N PHE A 522 -0.22 6.93 20.49
CA PHE A 522 -0.25 8.02 19.51
C PHE A 522 -1.13 7.59 18.33
N ALA A 523 -2.45 7.62 18.49
CA ALA A 523 -3.32 7.60 17.34
C ALA A 523 -3.15 8.97 16.67
N LEU A 524 -2.04 9.14 15.92
CA LEU A 524 -2.01 10.09 14.83
C LEU A 524 -3.09 9.59 13.87
N ASP A 525 -4.33 10.04 14.11
CA ASP A 525 -5.46 9.73 13.26
C ASP A 525 -5.08 10.08 11.80
N ALA A 526 -5.69 9.40 10.83
CA ALA A 526 -5.51 9.69 9.40
C ALA A 526 -5.65 11.21 9.12
N ALA A 527 -6.48 11.87 9.93
CA ALA A 527 -6.57 13.32 10.09
C ALA A 527 -5.21 14.04 10.20
N LEU A 528 -4.40 13.68 11.19
CA LEU A 528 -3.11 14.31 11.46
C LEU A 528 -2.07 13.94 10.40
N THR A 529 -2.12 12.70 9.90
CA THR A 529 -1.29 12.27 8.77
C THR A 529 -1.58 13.12 7.53
N ALA A 530 -2.85 13.37 7.23
CA ALA A 530 -3.26 14.21 6.10
C ALA A 530 -2.85 15.68 6.29
N LEU A 531 -2.90 16.19 7.52
CA LEU A 531 -2.54 17.57 7.87
C LEU A 531 -1.02 17.82 7.91
N LEU A 532 -0.21 16.84 8.30
CA LEU A 532 1.26 16.95 8.34
C LEU A 532 1.94 16.58 6.99
N GLY A 533 1.20 16.53 5.89
CA GLY A 533 1.75 16.35 4.54
C GLY A 533 1.66 14.94 3.96
N GLY A 534 0.87 14.04 4.54
CA GLY A 534 0.45 12.77 3.91
C GLY A 534 1.52 11.68 3.79
N ALA A 535 2.76 11.92 4.22
CA ALA A 535 3.89 10.98 4.15
C ALA A 535 4.35 10.49 5.53
N LEU A 536 3.43 10.38 6.51
CA LEU A 536 3.74 9.75 7.79
C LEU A 536 4.03 8.26 7.56
N ARG A 537 5.26 7.83 7.87
CA ARG A 537 5.60 6.40 7.87
C ARG A 537 5.45 5.86 9.30
N GLN A 538 4.72 4.76 9.46
CA GLN A 538 4.55 4.10 10.75
C GLN A 538 5.50 2.91 10.82
N PHE A 539 6.20 2.76 11.95
CA PHE A 539 7.11 1.65 12.17
C PHE A 539 6.73 0.92 13.45
N GLN A 540 6.44 -0.38 13.33
CA GLN A 540 6.18 -1.21 14.51
C GLN A 540 7.49 -1.54 15.22
N GLN A 541 7.49 -1.57 16.55
CA GLN A 541 8.65 -1.93 17.37
C GLN A 541 8.86 -3.44 17.45
N PRO A 542 10.10 -3.95 17.66
CA PRO A 542 11.35 -3.21 17.88
C PRO A 542 12.11 -2.84 16.59
N PHE A 543 12.76 -1.66 16.56
CA PHE A 543 13.78 -1.27 15.56
C PHE A 543 14.81 -0.32 16.17
N THR A 544 15.93 -0.14 15.47
CA THR A 544 17.04 0.76 15.80
C THR A 544 17.14 1.94 14.82
N PRO A 545 17.78 3.06 15.20
CA PRO A 545 18.01 4.22 14.33
C PRO A 545 18.72 3.88 13.01
N ALA A 546 19.63 2.91 13.06
CA ALA A 546 20.30 2.43 11.86
C ALA A 546 19.33 1.74 10.90
N GLU A 547 18.40 0.92 11.41
CA GLU A 547 17.37 0.25 10.60
C GLU A 547 16.36 1.25 10.01
N LEU A 548 15.92 2.23 10.80
CA LEU A 548 15.04 3.29 10.28
C LEU A 548 15.73 4.05 9.14
N LEU A 549 17.00 4.41 9.31
CA LEU A 549 17.75 5.12 8.27
C LEU A 549 17.94 4.26 7.01
N ALA A 550 18.31 2.98 7.18
CA ALA A 550 18.48 2.04 6.07
C ALA A 550 17.18 1.87 5.28
N GLU A 551 16.04 1.83 5.97
CA GLU A 551 14.73 1.75 5.34
C GLU A 551 14.33 3.01 4.58
N LEU A 552 14.58 4.19 5.17
CA LEU A 552 14.40 5.46 4.48
C LEU A 552 15.33 5.58 3.25
N GLN A 553 16.46 4.87 3.24
CA GLN A 553 17.41 4.79 2.12
C GLN A 553 17.14 3.64 1.13
N GLY A 554 16.22 2.73 1.42
CA GLY A 554 15.89 1.59 0.56
C GLY A 554 16.92 0.45 0.55
N CYS A 555 17.75 0.32 1.59
CA CYS A 555 18.73 -0.76 1.71
C CYS A 555 18.09 -2.04 2.30
N PRO A 556 18.25 -3.22 1.69
CA PRO A 556 17.72 -4.48 2.24
C PRO A 556 18.48 -4.90 3.51
N VAL A 557 17.74 -5.43 4.49
CA VAL A 557 18.27 -5.90 5.77
C VAL A 557 18.04 -7.43 5.85
N ALA A 558 19.14 -8.18 6.06
CA ALA A 558 19.36 -9.64 5.92
C ALA A 558 19.40 -10.20 4.47
N SER A 559 20.47 -10.95 4.16
CA SER A 559 20.69 -11.61 2.88
C SER A 559 20.45 -13.12 2.99
N ALA A 560 19.51 -13.64 2.21
CA ALA A 560 19.42 -15.08 1.96
C ALA A 560 20.40 -15.46 0.84
N SER A 561 21.07 -16.61 1.00
CA SER A 561 21.95 -17.15 -0.04
C SER A 561 21.86 -18.68 -0.09
N ASN A 562 22.19 -19.24 -1.26
CA ASN A 562 22.35 -20.67 -1.45
C ASN A 562 23.84 -20.95 -1.70
N PRO A 563 24.70 -20.81 -0.68
CA PRO A 563 26.11 -21.12 -0.85
C PRO A 563 26.23 -22.61 -1.23
N PRO A 564 27.14 -22.98 -2.14
CA PRO A 564 27.41 -24.38 -2.41
C PRO A 564 27.86 -25.08 -1.12
N SER A 565 27.45 -26.33 -0.91
CA SER A 565 27.98 -27.13 0.20
C SER A 565 29.52 -27.19 0.12
N PRO A 566 30.23 -27.02 1.24
CA PRO A 566 31.67 -27.18 1.28
C PRO A 566 32.11 -28.57 0.80
N ASP A 567 33.35 -28.69 0.33
CA ASP A 567 33.98 -29.98 0.08
C ASP A 567 33.92 -30.86 1.34
N VAL A 568 33.66 -32.15 1.14
CA VAL A 568 33.47 -33.12 2.23
C VAL A 568 34.51 -34.22 2.18
N ASP A 569 35.06 -34.57 3.34
CA ASP A 569 35.90 -35.75 3.52
C ASP A 569 35.07 -36.86 4.18
N CYS A 570 35.12 -38.06 3.63
CA CYS A 570 34.42 -39.22 4.19
C CYS A 570 35.33 -39.89 5.24
N LEU A 571 34.93 -39.83 6.50
CA LEU A 571 35.69 -40.39 7.62
C LEU A 571 35.34 -41.86 7.86
N LEU A 572 34.08 -42.24 7.63
CA LEU A 572 33.60 -43.61 7.75
C LEU A 572 32.52 -43.86 6.69
N ASN A 573 32.62 -45.00 6.01
CA ASN A 573 31.58 -45.51 5.12
C ASN A 573 31.45 -47.02 5.36
N VAL A 574 30.29 -47.45 5.86
CA VAL A 574 29.98 -48.88 6.09
C VAL A 574 28.76 -49.23 5.27
N GLU A 575 28.88 -50.29 4.48
CA GLU A 575 27.80 -50.85 3.66
C GLU A 575 27.39 -52.21 4.22
N GLY A 576 26.12 -52.33 4.62
CA GLY A 576 25.51 -53.56 5.12
C GLY A 576 24.70 -54.32 4.07
N ALA A 577 24.13 -55.45 4.48
CA ALA A 577 23.40 -56.35 3.60
C ALA A 577 21.90 -55.97 3.50
N GLY A 578 21.54 -55.15 2.50
CA GLY A 578 20.16 -54.84 2.14
C GLY A 578 19.89 -53.33 1.98
N PRO A 579 18.89 -52.94 1.17
CA PRO A 579 18.55 -51.53 0.99
C PRO A 579 17.88 -50.96 2.27
N PRO A 580 18.30 -49.79 2.78
CA PRO A 580 17.67 -49.16 3.94
C PRO A 580 16.25 -48.67 3.61
N HIS A 581 15.33 -48.78 4.57
CA HIS A 581 13.96 -48.30 4.43
C HIS A 581 13.81 -46.79 4.71
N ALA A 582 14.66 -46.26 5.59
CA ALA A 582 14.78 -44.83 5.88
C ALA A 582 16.17 -44.52 6.40
N ALA A 583 16.53 -43.24 6.35
CA ALA A 583 17.71 -42.70 6.98
C ALA A 583 17.38 -41.89 8.23
N VAL A 584 18.34 -41.77 9.15
CA VAL A 584 18.44 -40.65 10.09
C VAL A 584 19.64 -39.81 9.67
N VAL A 585 19.42 -38.50 9.51
CA VAL A 585 20.47 -37.54 9.13
C VAL A 585 20.76 -36.61 10.30
N ILE A 586 22.04 -36.55 10.71
CA ILE A 586 22.48 -35.77 11.87
C ILE A 586 23.44 -34.66 11.44
N SER A 587 23.11 -33.42 11.76
CA SER A 587 24.02 -32.27 11.67
C SER A 587 24.78 -32.06 12.98
N LEU A 588 26.11 -32.02 12.90
CA LEU A 588 27.03 -31.99 14.05
C LEU A 588 27.98 -30.79 13.95
N PHE A 589 27.99 -29.93 14.97
CA PHE A 589 28.97 -28.86 15.10
C PHE A 589 29.23 -28.54 16.58
N ASN A 590 30.42 -28.85 17.08
CA ASN A 590 30.85 -28.57 18.47
C ASN A 590 29.94 -29.16 19.58
N TYR A 591 29.51 -30.41 19.41
CA TYR A 591 28.64 -31.15 20.36
C TYR A 591 29.28 -32.46 20.86
N ALA A 592 30.60 -32.47 21.11
CA ALA A 592 31.32 -33.68 21.53
C ALA A 592 30.74 -34.34 22.79
N ASN A 593 30.12 -33.56 23.68
CA ASN A 593 29.51 -34.02 24.92
C ASN A 593 28.02 -34.43 24.80
N LYS A 594 27.42 -34.34 23.60
CA LYS A 594 25.99 -34.64 23.36
C LYS A 594 25.75 -35.69 22.29
N ILE A 595 26.59 -35.70 21.25
CA ILE A 595 26.40 -36.54 20.06
C ILE A 595 26.21 -38.02 20.39
N GLU A 596 26.91 -38.55 21.39
CA GLU A 596 26.77 -39.95 21.80
C GLU A 596 25.32 -40.28 22.23
N GLN A 597 24.64 -39.39 22.95
CA GLN A 597 23.25 -39.61 23.37
C GLN A 597 22.28 -39.59 22.17
N ALA A 598 22.51 -38.69 21.22
CA ALA A 598 21.74 -38.66 19.97
C ALA A 598 21.92 -39.96 19.20
N LEU A 599 23.15 -40.44 19.03
CA LEU A 599 23.49 -41.70 18.37
C LEU A 599 22.86 -42.92 19.07
N GLU A 600 22.93 -42.99 20.40
CA GLU A 600 22.27 -44.05 21.19
C GLU A 600 20.75 -44.07 20.97
N SER A 601 20.11 -42.90 20.89
CA SER A 601 18.67 -42.81 20.60
C SER A 601 18.30 -43.32 19.20
N VAL A 602 19.24 -43.21 18.25
CA VAL A 602 19.09 -43.76 16.89
C VAL A 602 19.36 -45.26 16.87
N ALA A 603 20.36 -45.78 17.59
CA ALA A 603 20.57 -47.22 17.74
C ALA A 603 19.39 -47.92 18.40
N ALA A 604 18.73 -47.25 19.34
CA ALA A 604 17.54 -47.75 20.03
C ALA A 604 16.28 -47.80 19.15
N GLN A 605 16.34 -47.37 17.88
CA GLN A 605 15.17 -47.46 17.00
C GLN A 605 14.70 -48.91 16.83
N THR A 606 13.39 -49.14 16.68
CA THR A 606 12.81 -50.47 16.44
C THR A 606 12.92 -50.92 14.98
N LEU A 607 13.19 -49.98 14.08
CA LEU A 607 13.43 -50.27 12.66
C LEU A 607 14.86 -50.79 12.49
N ASN A 608 15.00 -52.03 12.01
CA ASN A 608 16.32 -52.66 11.84
C ASN A 608 17.07 -52.13 10.61
N ASP A 609 16.36 -51.94 9.48
CA ASP A 609 16.97 -51.58 8.19
C ASP A 609 17.13 -50.06 8.01
N LEU A 610 17.94 -49.44 8.88
CA LEU A 610 18.13 -48.00 8.96
C LEU A 610 19.49 -47.56 8.39
N GLU A 611 19.48 -46.47 7.61
CA GLU A 611 20.68 -45.73 7.21
C GLU A 611 20.98 -44.62 8.22
N LEU A 612 22.24 -44.39 8.54
CA LEU A 612 22.67 -43.29 9.41
C LEU A 612 23.72 -42.43 8.69
N VAL A 613 23.40 -41.15 8.48
CA VAL A 613 24.32 -40.17 7.89
C VAL A 613 24.59 -39.07 8.91
N VAL A 614 25.85 -38.92 9.32
CA VAL A 614 26.29 -37.86 10.23
C VAL A 614 27.20 -36.92 9.46
N VAL A 615 26.93 -35.62 9.54
CA VAL A 615 27.72 -34.56 8.89
C VAL A 615 28.30 -33.64 9.96
N ASP A 616 29.61 -33.72 10.17
CA ASP A 616 30.39 -32.79 10.97
C ASP A 616 30.71 -31.52 10.16
N ASP A 617 30.14 -30.38 10.56
CA ASP A 617 30.29 -29.09 9.87
C ASP A 617 31.58 -28.36 10.29
N ALA A 618 32.70 -29.08 10.19
CA ALA A 618 34.04 -28.65 10.60
C ALA A 618 34.14 -28.29 12.10
N SER A 619 33.73 -29.22 12.98
CA SER A 619 33.85 -29.02 14.42
C SER A 619 35.30 -28.77 14.84
N SER A 620 35.44 -27.87 15.81
CA SER A 620 36.72 -27.49 16.43
C SER A 620 37.03 -28.29 17.70
N ASP A 621 36.03 -28.98 18.26
CA ASP A 621 36.17 -29.87 19.41
C ASP A 621 36.35 -31.34 18.98
N ALA A 622 36.15 -32.28 19.91
CA ALA A 622 36.30 -33.71 19.67
C ALA A 622 35.08 -34.38 19.00
N SER A 623 34.11 -33.62 18.48
CA SER A 623 32.83 -34.14 17.97
C SER A 623 32.98 -35.24 16.93
N ALA A 624 33.81 -34.99 15.92
CA ALA A 624 34.03 -35.93 14.82
C ALA A 624 34.67 -37.25 15.33
N GLN A 625 35.63 -37.17 16.25
CA GLN A 625 36.31 -38.33 16.81
C GLN A 625 35.37 -39.17 17.68
N VAL A 626 34.54 -38.53 18.51
CA VAL A 626 33.55 -39.22 19.35
C VAL A 626 32.51 -39.93 18.48
N ALA A 627 31.97 -39.24 17.47
CA ALA A 627 31.01 -39.82 16.53
C ALA A 627 31.63 -41.01 15.78
N GLN A 628 32.85 -40.88 15.28
CA GLN A 628 33.54 -41.95 14.57
C GLN A 628 33.72 -43.20 15.45
N ALA A 629 34.27 -43.04 16.66
CA ALA A 629 34.52 -44.16 17.57
C ALA A 629 33.22 -44.89 17.97
N TRP A 630 32.13 -44.14 18.15
CA TRP A 630 30.83 -44.74 18.45
C TRP A 630 30.28 -45.51 17.24
N LEU A 631 30.33 -44.93 16.04
CA LEU A 631 29.83 -45.56 14.82
C LEU A 631 30.58 -46.84 14.47
N GLU A 632 31.90 -46.87 14.67
CA GLU A 632 32.72 -48.07 14.47
C GLU A 632 32.32 -49.22 15.41
N SER A 633 31.94 -48.91 16.65
CA SER A 633 31.53 -49.92 17.63
C SER A 633 30.09 -50.41 17.47
N HIS A 634 29.25 -49.69 16.72
CA HIS A 634 27.84 -50.04 16.48
C HIS A 634 27.52 -50.29 14.99
N ALA A 635 28.54 -50.55 14.17
CA ALA A 635 28.40 -50.69 12.72
C ALA A 635 27.36 -51.75 12.31
N GLU A 636 27.29 -52.86 13.04
CA GLU A 636 26.36 -53.97 12.77
C GLU A 636 24.89 -53.61 12.99
N ARG A 637 24.60 -52.51 13.70
CA ARG A 637 23.22 -52.07 13.96
C ARG A 637 22.55 -51.51 12.71
N PHE A 638 23.29 -50.93 11.77
CA PHE A 638 22.73 -50.14 10.68
C PHE A 638 22.97 -50.82 9.33
N SER A 639 22.03 -50.63 8.40
CA SER A 639 22.20 -51.13 7.02
C SER A 639 23.26 -50.35 6.27
N GLN A 640 23.41 -49.05 6.57
CA GLN A 640 24.46 -48.20 6.01
C GLN A 640 24.83 -47.10 7.01
N ILE A 641 26.12 -46.73 7.04
CA ILE A 641 26.63 -45.63 7.85
C ILE A 641 27.52 -44.74 6.99
N LYS A 642 27.32 -43.43 7.09
CA LYS A 642 28.25 -42.43 6.56
C LYS A 642 28.56 -41.39 7.62
N LEU A 643 29.85 -41.19 7.89
CA LEU A 643 30.34 -40.02 8.61
C LEU A 643 31.10 -39.13 7.63
N LEU A 644 30.60 -37.92 7.43
CA LEU A 644 31.15 -36.92 6.54
C LEU A 644 31.64 -35.74 7.36
N LYS A 645 32.75 -35.13 6.96
CA LYS A 645 33.28 -33.91 7.57
C LYS A 645 33.48 -32.83 6.52
N HIS A 646 32.89 -31.66 6.75
CA HIS A 646 33.15 -30.49 5.92
C HIS A 646 34.57 -29.97 6.15
N ARG A 647 35.22 -29.48 5.08
CA ARG A 647 36.54 -28.84 5.18
C ARG A 647 36.51 -27.45 5.81
N ALA A 648 35.36 -26.78 5.77
CA ALA A 648 35.11 -25.50 6.40
C ALA A 648 33.64 -25.45 6.85
N ASN A 649 33.35 -24.69 7.90
CA ASN A 649 31.99 -24.53 8.39
C ASN A 649 31.12 -23.84 7.32
N GLY A 650 30.05 -24.52 6.89
CA GLY A 650 29.08 -24.02 5.92
C GLY A 650 27.73 -23.63 6.55
N GLY A 651 27.55 -23.89 7.84
CA GLY A 651 26.33 -23.66 8.58
C GLY A 651 25.32 -24.79 8.46
N LEU A 652 24.27 -24.72 9.30
CA LEU A 652 23.28 -25.77 9.47
C LEU A 652 22.57 -26.19 8.18
N ALA A 653 22.15 -25.22 7.36
CA ALA A 653 21.51 -25.49 6.07
C ALA A 653 22.42 -26.31 5.13
N ALA A 654 23.72 -25.97 5.08
CA ALA A 654 24.70 -26.69 4.26
C ALA A 654 24.91 -28.13 4.78
N ALA A 655 25.05 -28.32 6.09
CA ALA A 655 25.20 -29.65 6.69
C ALA A 655 24.00 -30.56 6.39
N ARG A 656 22.77 -30.04 6.51
CA ARG A 656 21.55 -30.78 6.15
C ARG A 656 21.51 -31.12 4.66
N ASN A 657 21.80 -30.15 3.79
CA ASN A 657 21.84 -30.39 2.34
C ASN A 657 22.87 -31.46 1.96
N THR A 658 24.06 -31.43 2.56
CA THR A 658 25.08 -32.48 2.39
C THR A 658 24.55 -33.85 2.82
N ALA A 659 23.86 -33.95 3.96
CA ALA A 659 23.32 -35.21 4.41
C ALA A 659 22.28 -35.80 3.43
N PHE A 660 21.35 -34.98 2.92
CA PHE A 660 20.37 -35.42 1.91
C PHE A 660 21.00 -35.80 0.56
N LEU A 661 22.10 -35.14 0.19
CA LEU A 661 22.85 -35.47 -1.03
C LEU A 661 23.46 -36.87 -0.94
N HIS A 662 24.00 -37.22 0.23
CA HIS A 662 24.69 -38.50 0.47
C HIS A 662 23.80 -39.63 1.00
N CYS A 663 22.56 -39.32 1.38
CA CYS A 663 21.52 -40.30 1.73
C CYS A 663 21.09 -41.11 0.50
N VAL A 664 20.90 -42.43 0.64
CA VAL A 664 20.33 -43.27 -0.43
C VAL A 664 18.84 -43.53 -0.25
N SER A 665 18.36 -43.49 0.99
CA SER A 665 16.96 -43.69 1.34
C SER A 665 16.04 -42.60 0.77
N GLU A 666 14.82 -42.97 0.39
CA GLU A 666 13.81 -42.00 -0.08
C GLU A 666 13.27 -41.11 1.05
N TRP A 667 13.29 -41.61 2.28
CA TRP A 667 12.85 -40.90 3.47
C TRP A 667 14.01 -40.75 4.45
N ALA A 668 14.22 -39.55 4.96
CA ALA A 668 15.27 -39.23 5.92
C ALA A 668 14.70 -38.43 7.09
N PHE A 669 14.92 -38.89 8.32
CA PHE A 669 14.52 -38.19 9.53
C PHE A 669 15.65 -37.24 9.95
N VAL A 670 15.36 -35.95 10.04
CA VAL A 670 16.33 -34.94 10.45
C VAL A 670 16.45 -34.93 11.97
N LEU A 671 17.67 -34.99 12.50
CA LEU A 671 17.96 -34.95 13.93
C LEU A 671 19.15 -34.02 14.20
N ASP A 672 19.01 -33.12 15.16
CA ASP A 672 20.15 -32.30 15.61
C ASP A 672 20.95 -33.06 16.69
N ALA A 673 22.27 -32.83 16.75
CA ALA A 673 23.20 -33.60 17.59
C ALA A 673 22.97 -33.48 19.13
N ASP A 674 22.12 -32.56 19.58
CA ASP A 674 21.74 -32.33 20.97
C ASP A 674 20.32 -32.80 21.32
N ASN A 675 19.61 -33.37 20.36
CA ASN A 675 18.24 -33.88 20.52
C ASN A 675 18.18 -35.41 20.46
N LEU A 676 17.04 -35.98 20.88
CA LEU A 676 16.87 -37.43 21.00
C LEU A 676 15.59 -37.92 20.30
N LEU A 677 15.63 -39.14 19.77
CA LEU A 677 14.45 -39.85 19.26
C LEU A 677 13.93 -40.88 20.27
N PHE A 678 12.61 -41.11 20.28
CA PHE A 678 12.03 -42.27 20.95
C PHE A 678 12.18 -43.53 20.09
N PRO A 679 12.26 -44.74 20.69
CA PRO A 679 12.59 -45.98 19.97
C PRO A 679 11.75 -46.29 18.72
N ASP A 680 10.53 -45.80 18.60
CA ASP A 680 9.68 -46.12 17.44
C ASP A 680 9.44 -44.94 16.50
N ALA A 681 10.19 -43.84 16.66
CA ALA A 681 10.04 -42.60 15.91
C ALA A 681 10.03 -42.79 14.40
N VAL A 682 11.09 -43.39 13.85
CA VAL A 682 11.24 -43.52 12.39
C VAL A 682 10.17 -44.47 11.83
N SER A 683 9.93 -45.60 12.51
CA SER A 683 8.93 -46.58 12.08
C SER A 683 7.51 -46.00 12.06
N ALA A 684 7.15 -45.21 13.06
CA ALA A 684 5.84 -44.59 13.17
C ALA A 684 5.63 -43.48 12.12
N CYS A 685 6.66 -42.67 11.87
CA CYS A 685 6.58 -41.65 10.81
C CYS A 685 6.51 -42.28 9.41
N LEU A 686 7.26 -43.36 9.15
CA LEU A 686 7.17 -44.10 7.89
C LEU A 686 5.77 -44.69 7.66
N ALA A 687 5.17 -45.28 8.70
CA ALA A 687 3.81 -45.80 8.60
C ALA A 687 2.81 -44.70 8.21
N GLN A 688 2.96 -43.48 8.74
CA GLN A 688 2.13 -42.33 8.35
C GLN A 688 2.43 -41.86 6.91
N ALA A 689 3.70 -41.84 6.50
CA ALA A 689 4.08 -41.49 5.13
C ALA A 689 3.42 -42.41 4.10
N GLN A 690 3.38 -43.71 4.38
CA GLN A 690 2.75 -44.72 3.51
C GLN A 690 1.24 -44.50 3.35
N LEU A 691 0.56 -44.02 4.40
CA LEU A 691 -0.87 -43.72 4.37
C LEU A 691 -1.19 -42.40 3.63
N ALA A 692 -0.26 -41.45 3.63
CA ALA A 692 -0.50 -40.10 3.15
C ALA A 692 -0.46 -39.92 1.63
N GLY A 693 0.05 -40.91 0.87
CA GLY A 693 0.11 -40.89 -0.59
C GLY A 693 1.31 -40.09 -1.16
N PRO A 694 1.42 -39.98 -2.50
CA PRO A 694 2.64 -39.51 -3.17
C PRO A 694 2.90 -37.99 -3.09
N GLY A 695 1.93 -37.17 -2.68
CA GLY A 695 2.13 -35.73 -2.47
C GLY A 695 2.69 -35.36 -1.10
N ALA A 696 2.75 -36.33 -0.17
CA ALA A 696 3.33 -36.13 1.14
C ALA A 696 4.86 -36.03 1.01
N ALA A 697 5.41 -34.90 1.46
CA ALA A 697 6.84 -34.60 1.49
C ALA A 697 7.42 -34.63 2.90
N VAL A 698 6.59 -34.45 3.93
CA VAL A 698 7.04 -34.34 5.33
C VAL A 698 6.11 -35.14 6.24
N VAL A 699 6.68 -35.84 7.22
CA VAL A 699 5.93 -36.36 8.38
C VAL A 699 6.55 -35.78 9.64
N HIS A 700 5.78 -34.97 10.36
CA HIS A 700 6.26 -34.32 11.58
C HIS A 700 5.59 -34.95 12.81
N PRO A 701 6.35 -35.34 13.85
CA PRO A 701 5.77 -35.88 15.08
C PRO A 701 5.42 -34.78 16.09
N LEU A 702 4.83 -35.19 17.21
CA LEU A 702 4.85 -34.38 18.43
C LEU A 702 6.24 -34.51 19.08
N ILE A 703 6.75 -33.42 19.63
CA ILE A 703 8.10 -33.36 20.20
C ILE A 703 8.02 -32.84 21.63
N GLU A 704 8.57 -33.59 22.57
CA GLU A 704 8.69 -33.22 23.99
C GLU A 704 9.82 -32.19 24.16
N VAL A 705 9.60 -31.12 24.93
CA VAL A 705 10.63 -30.11 25.22
C VAL A 705 11.16 -30.30 26.64
N ILE A 706 12.48 -30.48 26.80
CA ILE A 706 13.14 -30.66 28.10
C ILE A 706 14.18 -29.56 28.35
N GLY A 707 14.05 -28.85 29.48
CA GLY A 707 15.02 -27.83 29.93
C GLY A 707 14.79 -27.35 31.37
N ASP A 708 15.70 -26.52 31.88
CA ASP A 708 15.79 -26.06 33.29
C ASP A 708 14.69 -25.06 33.73
N GLY A 709 13.51 -25.12 33.13
CA GLY A 709 12.33 -24.35 33.57
C GLY A 709 12.39 -22.83 33.38
N ARG A 710 13.46 -22.26 32.81
CA ARG A 710 13.62 -20.80 32.64
C ARG A 710 13.58 -20.26 31.21
N HIS A 711 13.63 -21.09 30.17
CA HIS A 711 13.86 -20.60 28.79
C HIS A 711 13.05 -21.30 27.69
N GLY A 712 11.91 -21.91 28.00
CA GLY A 712 10.91 -22.10 26.96
C GLY A 712 10.29 -20.73 26.70
N HIS A 713 10.65 -20.04 25.61
CA HIS A 713 10.08 -18.73 25.24
C HIS A 713 8.55 -18.70 25.16
N ASP A 714 7.87 -19.86 25.33
CA ASP A 714 6.41 -19.94 25.39
C ASP A 714 5.87 -20.95 26.44
N GLY A 715 6.68 -21.44 27.38
CA GLY A 715 6.25 -22.39 28.43
C GLY A 715 5.70 -23.75 27.93
N ARG A 716 5.84 -24.07 26.63
CA ARG A 716 5.29 -25.28 26.01
C ARG A 716 6.16 -26.50 26.33
N SER A 717 5.56 -27.55 26.90
CA SER A 717 6.18 -28.87 27.06
C SER A 717 6.15 -29.73 25.79
N LEU A 718 5.44 -29.27 24.75
CA LEU A 718 5.20 -30.02 23.52
C LEU A 718 5.09 -29.11 22.28
N ILE A 719 5.78 -29.46 21.18
CA ILE A 719 5.72 -28.77 19.88
C ILE A 719 5.28 -29.73 18.75
N GLY A 720 5.01 -29.19 17.54
CA GLY A 720 4.56 -29.98 16.38
C GLY A 720 3.07 -30.32 16.36
N ARG A 721 2.23 -29.63 17.15
CA ARG A 721 0.79 -29.95 17.34
C ARG A 721 -0.13 -29.55 16.18
N LEU A 722 0.30 -28.65 15.33
CA LEU A 722 -0.55 -28.06 14.28
C LEU A 722 -0.50 -28.89 13.01
N SER A 723 -1.62 -28.95 12.28
CA SER A 723 -1.68 -29.62 10.98
C SER A 723 -1.02 -28.78 9.89
N TRP A 724 -0.49 -29.44 8.86
CA TRP A 724 0.13 -28.80 7.70
C TRP A 724 -0.89 -28.07 6.83
N GLN A 725 -1.19 -26.82 7.17
CA GLN A 725 -2.03 -25.93 6.38
C GLN A 725 -1.24 -24.67 6.09
N ARG A 726 -1.27 -24.19 4.85
CA ARG A 726 -0.60 -22.93 4.45
C ARG A 726 -0.94 -21.76 5.39
N SER A 727 -2.21 -21.67 5.80
CA SER A 727 -2.69 -20.67 6.76
C SER A 727 -2.04 -20.76 8.15
N ALA A 728 -1.62 -21.96 8.59
CA ALA A 728 -0.94 -22.14 9.87
C ALA A 728 0.46 -21.50 9.87
N PHE A 729 1.11 -21.41 8.70
CA PHE A 729 2.43 -20.80 8.54
C PHE A 729 2.38 -19.28 8.34
N LEU A 730 1.18 -18.70 8.16
CA LEU A 730 0.99 -17.30 7.80
C LEU A 730 1.73 -16.34 8.73
N HIS A 731 1.75 -16.64 10.04
CA HIS A 731 2.31 -15.76 11.07
C HIS A 731 3.59 -16.30 11.73
N GLY A 732 4.16 -17.40 11.21
CA GLY A 732 5.40 -17.97 11.75
C GLY A 732 5.55 -19.46 11.52
N ASN A 733 6.73 -19.98 11.88
CA ASN A 733 7.00 -21.41 11.78
C ASN A 733 6.23 -22.20 12.85
N VAL A 734 5.53 -23.26 12.42
CA VAL A 734 4.74 -24.12 13.30
C VAL A 734 5.26 -25.55 13.37
N ILE A 735 6.22 -25.91 12.50
CA ILE A 735 6.80 -27.24 12.38
C ILE A 735 8.30 -27.16 12.60
N ASP A 736 8.80 -27.93 13.57
CA ASP A 736 10.22 -28.05 13.87
C ASP A 736 10.97 -28.83 12.77
N ALA A 737 12.28 -28.63 12.68
CA ALA A 737 13.14 -29.34 11.74
C ALA A 737 13.16 -30.87 11.96
N MET A 738 12.93 -31.37 13.18
CA MET A 738 12.90 -32.81 13.49
C MET A 738 11.67 -33.52 12.89
N ALA A 739 11.74 -33.77 11.59
CA ALA A 739 10.70 -34.42 10.81
C ALA A 739 11.30 -35.44 9.83
N LEU A 740 10.47 -36.39 9.40
CA LEU A 740 10.78 -37.30 8.31
C LEU A 740 10.51 -36.60 6.99
N VAL A 741 11.54 -36.35 6.19
CA VAL A 741 11.46 -35.61 4.93
C VAL A 741 11.72 -36.55 3.76
N ARG A 742 10.94 -36.36 2.69
CA ARG A 742 11.11 -37.08 1.44
C ARG A 742 12.21 -36.46 0.61
N ARG A 743 13.22 -37.26 0.25
CA ARG A 743 14.41 -36.81 -0.48
C ARG A 743 14.07 -36.21 -1.85
N SER A 744 13.14 -36.82 -2.58
CA SER A 744 12.69 -36.29 -3.88
C SER A 744 12.03 -34.91 -3.77
N ALA A 745 11.30 -34.62 -2.70
CA ALA A 745 10.71 -33.30 -2.46
C ALA A 745 11.76 -32.26 -2.07
N TRP A 746 12.73 -32.64 -1.22
CA TRP A 746 13.91 -31.81 -0.93
C TRP A 746 14.64 -31.40 -2.21
N GLN A 747 14.88 -32.35 -3.11
CA GLN A 747 15.56 -32.09 -4.39
C GLN A 747 14.74 -31.18 -5.29
N ALA A 748 13.41 -31.38 -5.36
CA ALA A 748 12.51 -30.62 -6.22
C ALA A 748 12.50 -29.11 -5.91
N VAL A 749 12.68 -28.72 -4.65
CA VAL A 749 12.67 -27.32 -4.21
C VAL A 749 14.07 -26.73 -3.98
N GLY A 750 15.12 -27.47 -4.31
CA GLY A 750 16.51 -27.02 -4.18
C GLY A 750 17.08 -27.00 -2.76
N GLY A 751 16.50 -27.79 -1.85
CA GLY A 751 17.00 -27.98 -0.48
C GLY A 751 16.83 -26.79 0.46
N TYR A 752 17.61 -26.73 1.54
CA TYR A 752 17.59 -25.66 2.55
C TYR A 752 18.36 -24.42 2.09
N THR A 753 17.86 -23.22 2.41
CA THR A 753 18.53 -21.93 2.12
C THR A 753 19.33 -21.49 3.34
N HIS A 754 20.51 -20.89 3.15
CA HIS A 754 21.22 -20.24 4.23
C HIS A 754 20.62 -18.85 4.51
N ILE A 755 20.17 -18.64 5.74
CA ILE A 755 19.65 -17.37 6.23
C ILE A 755 20.42 -17.00 7.50
N GLU A 756 21.09 -15.86 7.46
CA GLU A 756 21.81 -15.32 8.62
C GLU A 756 20.83 -15.08 9.78
N GLY A 757 21.02 -15.77 10.91
CA GLY A 757 20.11 -15.72 12.06
C GLY A 757 19.18 -16.92 12.26
N GLY A 758 19.09 -17.84 11.29
CA GLY A 758 18.28 -19.07 11.35
C GLY A 758 17.03 -19.07 10.46
N TRP A 759 16.05 -19.93 10.77
CA TRP A 759 14.80 -20.15 10.01
C TRP A 759 14.97 -20.78 8.63
N GLU A 760 16.05 -21.52 8.42
CA GLU A 760 16.27 -22.31 7.22
C GLU A 760 15.22 -23.41 7.02
N ASP A 761 14.70 -23.97 8.12
CA ASP A 761 13.62 -24.94 8.13
C ASP A 761 12.29 -24.30 7.70
N PHE A 762 11.99 -23.11 8.20
CA PHE A 762 10.78 -22.38 7.84
C PHE A 762 10.77 -21.96 6.36
N ASP A 763 11.89 -21.45 5.83
CA ASP A 763 12.06 -21.21 4.39
C ASP A 763 11.85 -22.50 3.58
N PHE A 764 12.38 -23.62 4.07
CA PHE A 764 12.21 -24.91 3.41
C PHE A 764 10.74 -25.38 3.39
N TRP A 765 10.02 -25.25 4.49
CA TRP A 765 8.57 -25.53 4.53
C TRP A 765 7.79 -24.63 3.56
N CYS A 766 8.13 -23.34 3.48
CA CYS A 766 7.49 -22.41 2.56
C CYS A 766 7.70 -22.82 1.09
N LYS A 767 8.94 -23.19 0.72
CA LYS A 767 9.24 -23.68 -0.64
C LYS A 767 8.47 -24.94 -1.00
N LEU A 768 8.32 -25.89 -0.07
CA LEU A 768 7.51 -27.09 -0.28
C LEU A 768 6.03 -26.74 -0.52
N ILE A 769 5.48 -25.84 0.29
CA ILE A 769 4.09 -25.39 0.15
C ILE A 769 3.85 -24.68 -1.19
N GLU A 770 4.81 -23.90 -1.67
CA GLU A 770 4.73 -23.20 -2.97
C GLU A 770 4.84 -24.14 -4.16
N ALA A 771 5.49 -25.29 -3.98
CA ALA A 771 5.61 -26.36 -4.98
C ALA A 771 4.49 -27.42 -4.86
N ASP A 772 3.40 -27.11 -4.14
CA ASP A 772 2.25 -27.98 -3.91
C ASP A 772 2.54 -29.31 -3.17
N PHE A 773 3.66 -29.38 -2.45
CA PHE A 773 3.93 -30.46 -1.50
C PHE A 773 3.25 -30.19 -0.14
N TYR A 774 2.93 -31.25 0.60
CA TYR A 774 2.37 -31.13 1.95
C TYR A 774 3.04 -32.06 2.97
N GLY A 775 2.89 -31.72 4.24
CA GLY A 775 3.27 -32.57 5.36
C GLY A 775 2.06 -33.22 6.04
N VAL A 776 2.32 -34.26 6.84
CA VAL A 776 1.31 -34.91 7.68
C VAL A 776 1.81 -35.04 9.12
N LEU A 777 0.88 -34.88 10.06
CA LEU A 777 1.16 -35.05 11.48
C LEU A 777 1.19 -36.54 11.84
N CYS A 778 2.26 -36.98 12.50
CA CYS A 778 2.25 -38.21 13.29
C CYS A 778 1.83 -37.85 14.73
N PRO A 779 0.62 -38.21 15.19
CA PRO A 779 0.06 -37.73 16.46
C PRO A 779 0.63 -38.49 17.68
N ARG A 780 1.96 -38.60 17.75
CA ARG A 780 2.71 -39.34 18.76
C ARG A 780 3.92 -38.52 19.18
N VAL A 781 4.27 -38.57 20.47
CA VAL A 781 5.50 -37.97 20.98
C VAL A 781 6.66 -38.88 20.60
N LEU A 782 7.48 -38.45 19.63
CA LEU A 782 8.52 -39.30 19.02
C LEU A 782 9.92 -38.68 19.02
N ALA A 783 10.07 -37.43 19.44
CA ALA A 783 11.37 -36.83 19.68
C ALA A 783 11.37 -35.96 20.92
N ARG A 784 12.57 -35.59 21.35
CA ARG A 784 12.83 -34.75 22.51
C ARG A 784 13.80 -33.64 22.13
N TYR A 785 13.35 -32.41 22.35
CA TYR A 785 14.10 -31.19 22.11
C TYR A 785 14.71 -30.67 23.42
N HIS A 786 16.02 -30.46 23.46
CA HIS A 786 16.71 -29.94 24.63
C HIS A 786 16.95 -28.42 24.51
N THR A 787 16.43 -27.62 25.45
CA THR A 787 16.69 -26.17 25.47
C THR A 787 17.91 -25.84 26.34
N HIS A 788 18.88 -25.11 25.80
CA HIS A 788 20.01 -24.55 26.58
C HIS A 788 20.39 -23.12 26.13
N SER A 789 21.08 -22.38 26.99
CA SER A 789 21.44 -20.96 26.80
C SER A 789 22.29 -20.67 25.56
N ASN A 790 23.05 -21.66 25.10
CA ASN A 790 23.95 -21.53 23.95
C ASN A 790 23.30 -21.97 22.62
N SER A 791 22.00 -22.25 22.61
CA SER A 791 21.29 -22.66 21.38
C SER A 791 21.23 -21.50 20.38
N MET A 792 21.16 -21.82 19.09
CA MET A 792 21.04 -20.82 18.03
C MET A 792 19.79 -19.94 18.20
N THR A 793 18.67 -20.54 18.62
CA THR A 793 17.42 -19.82 18.92
C THR A 793 17.62 -18.74 19.98
N ALA A 794 18.38 -19.05 21.05
CA ALA A 794 18.63 -18.14 22.18
C ALA A 794 19.69 -17.08 21.89
N THR A 795 20.66 -17.38 21.03
CA THR A 795 21.84 -16.52 20.81
C THR A 795 21.78 -15.68 19.54
N SER A 796 21.07 -16.16 18.51
CA SER A 796 21.03 -15.55 17.17
C SER A 796 19.60 -15.21 16.75
N THR A 797 18.69 -16.18 16.70
CA THR A 797 17.34 -15.98 16.14
C THR A 797 16.52 -14.92 16.89
N ALA A 798 16.55 -14.94 18.23
CA ALA A 798 15.85 -13.93 19.04
C ALA A 798 16.35 -12.50 18.79
N ARG A 799 17.63 -12.33 18.43
CA ARG A 799 18.23 -11.01 18.15
C ARG A 799 17.98 -10.55 16.71
N ASN A 800 17.68 -11.47 15.80
CA ASN A 800 17.54 -11.21 14.37
C ASN A 800 16.10 -11.35 13.86
N TRP A 801 15.11 -11.47 14.76
CA TRP A 801 13.73 -11.78 14.41
C TRP A 801 13.15 -10.88 13.31
N ARG A 802 13.37 -9.57 13.38
CA ARG A 802 12.86 -8.62 12.39
C ARG A 802 13.54 -8.74 11.01
N PRO A 803 14.88 -8.73 10.90
CA PRO A 803 15.57 -9.05 9.66
C PRO A 803 15.12 -10.39 9.05
N LEU A 804 14.93 -11.42 9.89
CA LEU A 804 14.44 -12.74 9.47
C LEU A 804 13.00 -12.68 8.94
N SER A 805 12.08 -12.01 9.65
CA SER A 805 10.70 -11.79 9.20
C SER A 805 10.64 -11.10 7.84
N ARG A 806 11.46 -10.06 7.64
CA ARG A 806 11.55 -9.34 6.36
C ARG A 806 12.09 -10.22 5.25
N CYS A 807 13.20 -10.92 5.50
CA CYS A 807 13.84 -11.81 4.54
C CYS A 807 12.86 -12.90 4.07
N LEU A 808 12.18 -13.58 5.00
CA LEU A 808 11.20 -14.61 4.64
C LEU A 808 9.99 -14.04 3.92
N GLN A 809 9.43 -12.91 4.34
CA GLN A 809 8.27 -12.34 3.67
C GLN A 809 8.60 -11.78 2.27
N GLN A 810 9.83 -11.32 2.04
CA GLN A 810 10.29 -10.97 0.69
C GLN A 810 10.40 -12.19 -0.21
N ARG A 811 10.88 -13.31 0.33
CA ARG A 811 11.02 -14.58 -0.40
C ARG A 811 9.68 -15.27 -0.63
N HIS A 812 8.78 -15.14 0.34
CA HIS A 812 7.45 -15.77 0.37
C HIS A 812 6.39 -14.69 0.64
N PRO A 813 5.95 -13.93 -0.38
CA PRO A 813 5.07 -12.75 -0.22
C PRO A 813 3.69 -13.02 0.39
N TRP A 814 3.31 -14.29 0.53
CA TRP A 814 2.06 -14.71 1.14
C TRP A 814 2.14 -14.83 2.67
N LEU A 815 3.31 -14.66 3.27
CA LEU A 815 3.47 -14.59 4.72
C LEU A 815 3.04 -13.22 5.27
N GLU A 816 2.59 -13.21 6.52
CA GLU A 816 2.24 -12.04 7.32
C GLU A 816 3.02 -12.10 8.65
N LEU A 817 4.34 -12.07 8.55
CA LEU A 817 5.21 -12.19 9.73
C LEU A 817 5.20 -10.89 10.54
N PRO A 818 5.19 -10.98 11.88
CA PRO A 818 5.28 -9.79 12.72
C PRO A 818 6.61 -9.07 12.48
N TYR A 819 6.57 -7.74 12.56
CA TYR A 819 7.72 -6.83 12.42
C TYR A 819 8.33 -6.76 11.00
N ALA A 820 7.75 -7.45 10.01
CA ALA A 820 8.22 -7.40 8.62
C ALA A 820 7.92 -6.06 7.91
N ARG A 821 6.97 -5.27 8.41
CA ARG A 821 6.50 -4.01 7.83
C ARG A 821 6.89 -2.79 8.66
#